data_AF-V5CZ47-F1
#
_entry.id   AF-V5CZ47-F1
#
_cell.length_a   1.000
_cell.length_b   1.000
_cell.length_c   1.000
_cell.angle_alpha   90.00
_cell.angle_beta   90.00
_cell.angle_gamma   90.00
#
_symmetry.space_group_name_H-M   'P 1'
#
loop_
_entity.id
_entity.type
_entity.pdbx_description
1 polymer ?
#
loop_
_entity_poly.entity_id
_entity_poly.type
_entity_poly.pdbx_seq_one_letter_code
_entity_poly.pdbx_strand_id
1 'polypeptide(L)'
;MHVASSSILSLRSHSVLSVTNVSVVSGGGGLVLGERLAVFDSVLRFVGVEGSAASSLVRCDGGTIGGGGWLDLHDVWAVGEASSVASLSGVTLSGGAVSIARCTATGATLVSGLAITSGAVSVQCNRAGGRVLQSSGDYRMAGLSSVSVLPCDGCAAVLACFDALTASFSDCVCSCRAGGVGDACLPFDVPSARAGGGGGAPGCVSGVTLTESVTVGGGRATACFDSVVFSGPITVAVDLCSMDAFADALNVTLRHCVLAGGSQLRIGGLSESTAHLVPHVLVNMTNVTSLEGTIVLRGAMPPNSSVLLANSTLRATVGGSRYVPMTPDYVESRYGPALVLDGVRLLSTRFVMTRSTLVCGGGSCAAMLVERGLGSNLSSVFYMDNCAVVSQTHVMYALASDLRVSGGSVFSIQNSSWSAPSIEYGEGACVFGDVAVDGGSVLQIVSSEFRLGFAMLIANTLTVTEGSWLVHRDNEFRTAYVVYVVSENGVAFRDQSVWSIIDNSFKYGSYSALTYMTNDWSPPSDSRPIIYGMCNEIRGSPVTNYGEELNIGAPVTVLDCGACTVDAVCFAARTSSISGCECVCAAGGYGDACLPAAVPDGLGPLPLPDAKETEVRCVHGGSISSVYDTDPGVRGLCFVNVTFTAAIDLDLSHFDAPQQTLNITLLQCVLVGLSIKGSGARVHLNVTSLMLDSGELEFRVILV
;
A
#
# COMPACT_ATOMS: atom_id res chain seq x y z
N MET A 1 -0.70 24.08 -21.19
CA MET A 1 -0.35 25.44 -21.67
C MET A 1 0.19 25.32 -23.08
N HIS A 2 -0.29 26.11 -24.03
CA HIS A 2 0.20 26.10 -25.41
C HIS A 2 0.31 27.54 -25.95
N VAL A 3 1.53 28.04 -26.11
CA VAL A 3 1.80 29.31 -26.78
C VAL A 3 1.91 29.04 -28.29
N ALA A 4 1.06 29.69 -29.09
CA ALA A 4 1.09 29.53 -30.54
C ALA A 4 2.43 29.98 -31.13
N SER A 5 2.91 29.33 -32.20
CA SER A 5 4.20 29.62 -32.85
C SER A 5 4.33 31.07 -33.33
N SER A 6 3.21 31.72 -33.68
CA SER A 6 3.18 33.15 -34.06
C SER A 6 3.33 34.13 -32.88
N SER A 7 3.23 33.65 -31.65
CA SER A 7 3.25 34.46 -30.42
C SER A 7 4.62 34.47 -29.75
N ILE A 8 4.88 35.50 -28.95
CA ILE A 8 6.14 35.68 -28.20
C ILE A 8 5.83 35.53 -26.71
N LEU A 9 6.56 34.65 -26.02
CA LEU A 9 6.59 34.59 -24.57
C LEU A 9 7.84 35.32 -24.08
N SER A 10 7.68 36.53 -23.54
CA SER A 10 8.80 37.38 -23.11
C SER A 10 8.69 37.74 -21.63
N LEU A 11 9.72 37.40 -20.87
CA LEU A 11 9.94 37.80 -19.48
C LEU A 11 11.10 38.78 -19.44
N ARG A 12 10.83 40.00 -18.98
CA ARG A 12 11.80 41.11 -18.93
C ARG A 12 11.64 41.88 -17.62
N SER A 13 12.68 42.60 -17.23
CA SER A 13 12.62 43.58 -16.14
C SER A 13 12.12 42.98 -14.81
N HIS A 14 12.80 41.92 -14.35
CA HIS A 14 12.47 41.25 -13.08
C HIS A 14 11.05 40.64 -13.07
N SER A 15 10.65 40.03 -14.18
CA SER A 15 9.41 39.25 -14.25
C SER A 15 9.62 37.81 -13.78
N VAL A 16 8.55 37.16 -13.31
CA VAL A 16 8.58 35.73 -12.93
C VAL A 16 7.39 35.00 -13.55
N LEU A 17 7.66 33.88 -14.22
CA LEU A 17 6.67 32.87 -14.54
C LEU A 17 7.05 31.57 -13.82
N SER A 18 6.17 31.07 -12.97
CA SER A 18 6.38 29.85 -12.20
C SER A 18 5.23 28.88 -12.42
N VAL A 19 5.56 27.63 -12.72
CA VAL A 19 4.63 26.50 -12.67
C VAL A 19 5.06 25.63 -11.51
N THR A 20 4.21 25.48 -10.50
CA THR A 20 4.58 24.86 -9.22
C THR A 20 3.54 23.81 -8.81
N ASN A 21 3.98 22.58 -8.48
CA ASN A 21 3.14 21.48 -8.02
C ASN A 21 1.96 21.15 -8.97
N VAL A 22 2.28 20.85 -10.23
CA VAL A 22 1.27 20.58 -11.28
C VAL A 22 1.49 19.20 -11.88
N SER A 23 0.40 18.43 -12.02
CA SER A 23 0.35 17.18 -12.79
C SER A 23 -0.15 17.43 -14.23
N VAL A 24 0.53 16.90 -15.24
CA VAL A 24 0.19 17.07 -16.66
C VAL A 24 -0.03 15.70 -17.33
N VAL A 25 -1.14 15.52 -18.04
CA VAL A 25 -1.37 14.31 -18.86
C VAL A 25 -1.75 14.75 -20.27
N SER A 26 -1.02 14.27 -21.28
CA SER A 26 -1.24 14.65 -22.68
C SER A 26 -0.85 13.54 -23.64
N GLY A 27 -1.69 13.26 -24.64
CA GLY A 27 -1.35 12.34 -25.74
C GLY A 27 -0.29 12.89 -26.71
N GLY A 28 0.16 14.15 -26.55
CA GLY A 28 1.14 14.81 -27.40
C GLY A 28 2.30 15.43 -26.61
N GLY A 29 2.35 16.77 -26.55
CA GLY A 29 3.31 17.53 -25.73
C GLY A 29 2.71 18.04 -24.42
N GLY A 30 3.54 18.29 -23.40
CA GLY A 30 3.11 18.85 -22.12
C GLY A 30 2.84 20.36 -22.17
N LEU A 31 3.80 21.16 -21.69
CA LEU A 31 3.78 22.63 -21.64
C LEU A 31 4.57 23.19 -22.84
N VAL A 32 3.88 23.78 -23.82
CA VAL A 32 4.50 24.31 -25.04
C VAL A 32 4.64 25.84 -24.95
N LEU A 33 5.87 26.35 -24.95
CA LEU A 33 6.21 27.78 -24.81
C LEU A 33 6.39 28.50 -26.16
N GLY A 34 6.22 27.80 -27.28
CA GLY A 34 6.30 28.37 -28.64
C GLY A 34 7.73 28.48 -29.18
N GLU A 35 7.88 29.27 -30.25
CA GLU A 35 9.14 29.41 -31.03
C GLU A 35 9.93 30.69 -30.69
N ARG A 36 9.39 31.55 -29.81
CA ARG A 36 9.96 32.88 -29.53
C ARG A 36 9.97 33.17 -28.03
N LEU A 37 10.72 32.37 -27.28
CA LEU A 37 10.97 32.61 -25.86
C LEU A 37 12.01 33.72 -25.67
N ALA A 38 11.79 34.64 -24.75
CA ALA A 38 12.78 35.65 -24.36
C ALA A 38 12.80 35.81 -22.84
N VAL A 39 13.91 35.46 -22.18
CA VAL A 39 14.07 35.60 -20.73
C VAL A 39 15.32 36.44 -20.45
N PHE A 40 15.11 37.65 -19.91
CA PHE A 40 16.18 38.62 -19.60
C PHE A 40 15.91 39.26 -18.23
N ASP A 41 16.90 39.27 -17.36
CA ASP A 41 16.79 39.77 -15.97
C ASP A 41 15.55 39.25 -15.23
N SER A 42 15.11 38.02 -15.54
CA SER A 42 13.80 37.46 -15.18
C SER A 42 13.87 35.94 -14.99
N VAL A 43 12.84 35.36 -14.36
CA VAL A 43 12.83 33.95 -13.96
C VAL A 43 11.70 33.19 -14.65
N LEU A 44 12.03 32.06 -15.28
CA LEU A 44 11.10 31.04 -15.75
C LEU A 44 11.38 29.76 -14.96
N ARG A 45 10.47 29.33 -14.08
CA ARG A 45 10.67 28.10 -13.29
C ARG A 45 9.55 27.08 -13.42
N PHE A 46 9.92 25.81 -13.39
CA PHE A 46 9.03 24.66 -13.27
C PHE A 46 9.49 23.85 -12.07
N VAL A 47 8.67 23.79 -11.02
CA VAL A 47 9.03 23.16 -9.75
C VAL A 47 7.98 22.16 -9.30
N GLY A 48 8.35 20.91 -9.07
CA GLY A 48 7.41 19.85 -8.69
C GLY A 48 6.38 19.57 -9.79
N VAL A 49 6.82 19.51 -11.05
CA VAL A 49 5.94 19.28 -12.19
C VAL A 49 6.06 17.83 -12.62
N GLU A 50 4.99 17.06 -12.47
CA GLU A 50 4.93 15.66 -12.91
C GLU A 50 4.04 15.54 -14.13
N GLY A 51 4.36 14.65 -15.07
CA GLY A 51 3.35 14.31 -16.05
C GLY A 51 3.73 13.26 -17.07
N SER A 52 2.67 12.75 -17.71
CA SER A 52 2.78 11.79 -18.79
C SER A 52 2.50 12.42 -20.14
N ALA A 53 3.52 12.41 -21.01
CA ALA A 53 3.46 12.96 -22.35
C ALA A 53 4.17 12.04 -23.35
N ALA A 54 3.68 11.99 -24.59
CA ALA A 54 4.30 11.23 -25.68
C ALA A 54 5.67 11.80 -26.11
N SER A 55 5.99 13.04 -25.70
CA SER A 55 7.24 13.74 -26.02
C SER A 55 7.81 14.44 -24.77
N SER A 56 8.23 15.71 -24.85
CA SER A 56 8.79 16.43 -23.70
C SER A 56 7.73 17.07 -22.81
N LEU A 57 7.98 17.08 -21.50
CA LEU A 57 7.08 17.71 -20.52
C LEU A 57 7.05 19.23 -20.67
N VAL A 58 8.22 19.85 -20.89
CA VAL A 58 8.36 21.26 -21.27
C VAL A 58 8.94 21.34 -22.69
N ARG A 59 8.33 22.12 -23.58
CA ARG A 59 8.77 22.27 -24.97
C ARG A 59 8.90 23.73 -25.35
N CYS A 60 10.09 24.10 -25.83
CA CYS A 60 10.41 25.38 -26.43
C CYS A 60 11.08 25.10 -27.77
N ASP A 61 10.59 25.73 -28.84
CA ASP A 61 11.05 25.51 -30.21
C ASP A 61 11.84 26.71 -30.78
N GLY A 62 12.19 27.68 -29.92
CA GLY A 62 13.05 28.79 -30.28
C GLY A 62 13.09 29.89 -29.22
N GLY A 63 14.16 30.69 -29.24
CA GLY A 63 14.28 31.86 -28.36
C GLY A 63 15.65 32.06 -27.73
N THR A 64 15.69 32.89 -26.68
CA THR A 64 16.92 33.25 -25.98
C THR A 64 16.72 33.36 -24.48
N ILE A 65 17.62 32.73 -23.73
CA ILE A 65 17.82 32.95 -22.29
C ILE A 65 19.07 33.83 -22.18
N GLY A 66 18.85 35.13 -22.02
CA GLY A 66 19.88 36.15 -22.07
C GLY A 66 20.41 36.55 -20.70
N GLY A 67 21.24 37.59 -20.67
CA GLY A 67 21.81 38.15 -19.42
C GLY A 67 20.77 38.34 -18.31
N GLY A 68 21.11 37.88 -17.11
CA GLY A 68 20.23 37.93 -15.94
C GLY A 68 18.97 37.06 -16.03
N GLY A 69 18.76 36.33 -17.13
CA GLY A 69 17.67 35.38 -17.30
C GLY A 69 17.99 34.04 -16.64
N TRP A 70 17.01 33.47 -15.94
CA TRP A 70 17.14 32.18 -15.26
C TRP A 70 16.01 31.23 -15.67
N LEU A 71 16.37 30.08 -16.24
CA LEU A 71 15.47 28.94 -16.43
C LEU A 71 15.76 27.89 -15.35
N ASP A 72 14.77 27.61 -14.52
CA ASP A 72 14.88 26.64 -13.42
C ASP A 72 13.93 25.46 -13.62
N LEU A 73 14.50 24.26 -13.65
CA LEU A 73 13.79 22.99 -13.67
C LEU A 73 14.16 22.24 -12.39
N HIS A 74 13.23 22.16 -11.44
CA HIS A 74 13.46 21.53 -10.15
C HIS A 74 12.36 20.50 -9.84
N ASP A 75 12.72 19.27 -9.46
CA ASP A 75 11.74 18.19 -9.20
C ASP A 75 10.73 18.01 -10.36
N VAL A 76 11.21 18.01 -11.61
CA VAL A 76 10.37 17.81 -12.79
C VAL A 76 10.43 16.34 -13.24
N TRP A 77 9.28 15.69 -13.31
CA TRP A 77 9.13 14.27 -13.61
C TRP A 77 8.39 14.05 -14.93
N ALA A 78 9.10 13.52 -15.93
CA ALA A 78 8.55 13.14 -17.22
C ALA A 78 8.34 11.62 -17.28
N VAL A 79 7.07 11.20 -17.36
CA VAL A 79 6.61 9.82 -17.23
C VAL A 79 6.05 9.31 -18.57
N GLY A 80 6.85 8.57 -19.34
CA GLY A 80 6.45 8.05 -20.65
C GLY A 80 7.65 7.53 -21.42
N GLU A 81 7.47 6.47 -22.21
CA GLU A 81 8.55 5.65 -22.78
C GLU A 81 9.57 6.45 -23.62
N ALA A 82 9.13 7.54 -24.27
CA ALA A 82 9.97 8.47 -25.04
C ALA A 82 10.10 9.87 -24.41
N SER A 83 9.68 10.04 -23.15
CA SER A 83 9.56 11.35 -22.53
C SER A 83 10.89 11.89 -21.99
N SER A 84 11.06 13.20 -22.14
CA SER A 84 12.19 13.99 -21.61
C SER A 84 11.63 15.14 -20.77
N VAL A 85 12.42 15.63 -19.81
CA VAL A 85 12.02 16.75 -18.96
C VAL A 85 11.78 17.99 -19.80
N ALA A 86 12.70 18.31 -20.73
CA ALA A 86 12.53 19.43 -21.63
C ALA A 86 13.09 19.22 -23.04
N SER A 87 12.41 19.78 -24.04
CA SER A 87 12.96 20.03 -25.38
C SER A 87 13.12 21.52 -25.55
N LEU A 88 14.36 21.99 -25.69
CA LEU A 88 14.76 23.38 -25.84
C LEU A 88 15.34 23.65 -27.25
N SER A 89 14.80 22.95 -28.25
CA SER A 89 15.23 23.07 -29.64
C SER A 89 15.17 24.53 -30.10
N GLY A 90 16.25 25.04 -30.70
CA GLY A 90 16.31 26.42 -31.19
C GLY A 90 16.42 27.49 -30.09
N VAL A 91 16.43 27.12 -28.81
CA VAL A 91 16.70 28.05 -27.71
C VAL A 91 18.20 28.25 -27.57
N THR A 92 18.62 29.51 -27.50
CA THR A 92 20.02 29.89 -27.29
C THR A 92 20.24 30.44 -25.89
N LEU A 93 21.21 29.88 -25.15
CA LEU A 93 21.73 30.44 -23.91
C LEU A 93 22.81 31.46 -24.26
N SER A 94 22.60 32.73 -23.93
CA SER A 94 23.49 33.86 -24.25
C SER A 94 23.65 34.80 -23.05
N GLY A 95 24.33 34.31 -22.01
CA GLY A 95 24.66 35.07 -20.80
C GLY A 95 23.70 34.83 -19.62
N GLY A 96 22.67 34.01 -19.81
CA GLY A 96 21.77 33.58 -18.74
C GLY A 96 22.24 32.32 -18.02
N ALA A 97 21.37 31.80 -17.13
CA ALA A 97 21.59 30.58 -16.38
C ALA A 97 20.46 29.56 -16.61
N VAL A 98 20.83 28.27 -16.65
CA VAL A 98 19.89 27.16 -16.61
C VAL A 98 20.25 26.26 -15.43
N SER A 99 19.31 26.05 -14.50
CA SER A 99 19.44 25.06 -13.42
C SER A 99 18.52 23.87 -13.69
N ILE A 100 19.07 22.67 -13.54
CA ILE A 100 18.31 21.42 -13.66
C ILE A 100 18.66 20.55 -12.47
N ALA A 101 17.76 20.50 -11.49
CA ALA A 101 17.98 19.80 -10.24
C ALA A 101 16.85 18.80 -9.94
N ARG A 102 17.20 17.62 -9.44
CA ARG A 102 16.23 16.60 -8.97
C ARG A 102 15.19 16.18 -10.01
N CYS A 103 15.52 16.31 -11.30
CA CYS A 103 14.60 15.97 -12.39
C CYS A 103 14.76 14.51 -12.82
N THR A 104 13.65 13.92 -13.26
CA THR A 104 13.59 12.51 -13.66
C THR A 104 12.92 12.39 -15.03
N ALA A 105 13.57 11.69 -15.97
CA ALA A 105 13.01 11.29 -17.25
C ALA A 105 13.02 9.77 -17.39
N THR A 106 11.90 9.19 -17.83
CA THR A 106 11.86 7.76 -18.21
C THR A 106 12.75 7.50 -19.42
N GLY A 107 12.77 8.40 -20.42
CA GLY A 107 13.63 8.29 -21.60
C GLY A 107 15.11 8.55 -21.31
N ALA A 108 15.98 8.13 -22.22
CA ALA A 108 17.44 8.31 -22.09
C ALA A 108 17.89 9.79 -22.15
N THR A 109 17.05 10.66 -22.70
CA THR A 109 17.30 12.10 -22.84
C THR A 109 16.65 12.86 -21.68
N LEU A 110 17.44 13.63 -20.93
CA LEU A 110 16.93 14.51 -19.87
C LEU A 110 16.41 15.81 -20.48
N VAL A 111 17.28 16.51 -21.22
CA VAL A 111 16.97 17.76 -21.93
C VAL A 111 17.61 17.74 -23.30
N SER A 112 16.92 18.21 -24.33
CA SER A 112 17.45 18.25 -25.71
C SER A 112 17.46 19.66 -26.30
N GLY A 113 18.32 19.89 -27.31
CA GLY A 113 18.20 21.01 -28.24
C GLY A 113 18.75 22.37 -27.77
N LEU A 114 19.21 22.51 -26.52
CA LEU A 114 19.76 23.76 -26.00
C LEU A 114 21.10 24.13 -26.66
N ALA A 115 21.16 25.30 -27.32
CA ALA A 115 22.40 25.84 -27.89
C ALA A 115 23.07 26.80 -26.89
N ILE A 116 24.33 26.52 -26.52
CA ILE A 116 25.07 27.34 -25.54
C ILE A 116 26.08 28.22 -26.28
N THR A 117 25.88 29.55 -26.24
CA THR A 117 26.85 30.53 -26.77
C THR A 117 27.65 31.19 -25.66
N SER A 118 26.99 31.52 -24.55
CA SER A 118 27.58 32.02 -23.30
C SER A 118 26.58 31.83 -22.15
N GLY A 119 27.03 31.85 -20.90
CA GLY A 119 26.18 31.55 -19.73
C GLY A 119 26.57 30.24 -19.05
N ALA A 120 25.74 29.78 -18.12
CA ALA A 120 26.03 28.59 -17.31
C ALA A 120 24.84 27.62 -17.27
N VAL A 121 25.15 26.32 -17.34
CA VAL A 121 24.18 25.25 -17.08
C VAL A 121 24.67 24.48 -15.87
N SER A 122 23.90 24.53 -14.78
CA SER A 122 24.20 23.85 -13.52
C SER A 122 23.23 22.70 -13.34
N VAL A 123 23.75 21.52 -13.00
CA VAL A 123 22.95 20.31 -12.86
C VAL A 123 23.26 19.60 -11.54
N GLN A 124 22.24 19.03 -10.91
CA GLN A 124 22.37 18.30 -9.66
C GLN A 124 21.32 17.20 -9.56
N CYS A 125 21.73 15.98 -9.18
CA CYS A 125 20.82 14.85 -8.98
C CYS A 125 19.75 14.71 -10.06
N ASN A 126 20.10 14.27 -11.27
CA ASN A 126 19.07 14.01 -12.27
C ASN A 126 19.09 12.54 -12.66
N ARG A 127 17.94 12.00 -13.04
CA ARG A 127 17.79 10.63 -13.53
C ARG A 127 17.27 10.64 -14.97
N ALA A 128 17.90 9.86 -15.84
CA ALA A 128 17.43 9.67 -17.21
C ALA A 128 17.64 8.21 -17.63
N GLY A 129 16.66 7.59 -18.27
CA GLY A 129 16.75 6.19 -18.71
C GLY A 129 16.97 5.21 -17.55
N GLY A 130 16.39 5.49 -16.38
CA GLY A 130 16.54 4.64 -15.19
C GLY A 130 17.92 4.71 -14.52
N ARG A 131 18.81 5.65 -14.86
CA ARG A 131 20.11 5.83 -14.18
C ARG A 131 20.31 7.25 -13.65
N VAL A 132 20.97 7.36 -12.50
CA VAL A 132 21.39 8.65 -11.94
C VAL A 132 22.56 9.19 -12.76
N LEU A 133 22.50 10.46 -13.14
CA LEU A 133 23.54 11.14 -13.92
C LEU A 133 24.56 11.77 -12.96
N GLN A 134 25.79 11.26 -12.99
CA GLN A 134 26.83 11.63 -12.01
C GLN A 134 27.98 12.41 -12.62
N SER A 135 28.21 12.28 -13.92
CA SER A 135 29.32 12.93 -14.62
C SER A 135 28.84 13.83 -15.77
N SER A 136 29.69 14.77 -16.17
CA SER A 136 29.42 15.59 -17.37
C SER A 136 29.29 14.75 -18.65
N GLY A 137 29.90 13.55 -18.68
CA GLY A 137 29.70 12.58 -19.74
C GLY A 137 28.28 12.00 -19.77
N ASP A 138 27.71 11.70 -18.61
CA ASP A 138 26.33 11.22 -18.48
C ASP A 138 25.33 12.26 -18.96
N TYR A 139 25.50 13.52 -18.55
CA TYR A 139 24.67 14.63 -19.01
C TYR A 139 24.81 14.88 -20.50
N ARG A 140 26.01 14.71 -21.09
CA ARG A 140 26.21 14.79 -22.54
C ARG A 140 25.44 13.71 -23.28
N MET A 141 25.44 12.48 -22.77
CA MET A 141 24.61 11.40 -23.32
C MET A 141 23.11 11.67 -23.13
N ALA A 142 22.73 12.39 -22.07
CA ALA A 142 21.35 12.78 -21.79
C ALA A 142 20.92 14.11 -22.47
N GLY A 143 21.73 14.64 -23.40
CA GLY A 143 21.38 15.76 -24.30
C GLY A 143 21.90 17.15 -23.90
N LEU A 144 22.72 17.26 -22.85
CA LEU A 144 23.34 18.51 -22.39
C LEU A 144 24.85 18.54 -22.65
N SER A 145 25.29 19.33 -23.62
CA SER A 145 26.67 19.30 -24.15
C SER A 145 27.75 19.83 -23.20
N SER A 146 27.42 20.84 -22.36
CA SER A 146 28.33 21.48 -21.41
C SER A 146 27.57 21.85 -20.14
N VAL A 147 27.98 21.26 -19.01
CA VAL A 147 27.32 21.44 -17.70
C VAL A 147 28.34 21.50 -16.56
N SER A 148 27.99 22.23 -15.50
CA SER A 148 28.62 22.15 -14.19
C SER A 148 27.83 21.18 -13.33
N VAL A 149 28.43 20.03 -12.99
CA VAL A 149 27.78 19.00 -12.15
C VAL A 149 28.09 19.27 -10.69
N LEU A 150 27.03 19.40 -9.88
CA LEU A 150 27.13 19.65 -8.45
C LEU A 150 26.80 18.38 -7.65
N PRO A 151 27.44 18.17 -6.47
CA PRO A 151 27.19 16.99 -5.61
C PRO A 151 25.74 16.93 -5.14
N CYS A 152 25.20 15.73 -4.98
CA CYS A 152 23.80 15.52 -4.63
C CYS A 152 23.44 15.85 -3.18
N ASP A 153 24.41 15.66 -2.30
CA ASP A 153 24.38 15.93 -0.86
C ASP A 153 24.72 17.40 -0.53
N GLY A 154 25.10 18.19 -1.54
CA GLY A 154 25.43 19.60 -1.39
C GLY A 154 24.29 20.54 -1.76
N CYS A 155 24.46 21.81 -1.41
CA CYS A 155 23.62 22.90 -1.87
C CYS A 155 24.50 23.97 -2.55
N ALA A 156 23.95 24.64 -3.55
CA ALA A 156 24.69 25.65 -4.29
C ALA A 156 23.77 26.82 -4.67
N ALA A 157 24.29 28.04 -4.49
CA ALA A 157 23.56 29.27 -4.83
C ALA A 157 23.06 29.27 -6.28
N VAL A 158 23.86 28.73 -7.21
CA VAL A 158 23.53 28.66 -8.65
C VAL A 158 22.36 27.73 -9.01
N LEU A 159 21.87 26.95 -8.06
CA LEU A 159 20.67 26.10 -8.21
C LEU A 159 19.48 26.60 -7.38
N ALA A 160 19.75 27.25 -6.25
CA ALA A 160 18.72 27.64 -5.29
C ALA A 160 18.32 29.12 -5.38
N CYS A 161 19.21 29.99 -5.87
CA CYS A 161 19.06 31.44 -5.78
C CYS A 161 19.04 32.12 -7.14
N PHE A 162 18.18 33.12 -7.30
CA PHE A 162 18.25 34.04 -8.42
C PHE A 162 19.44 35.01 -8.23
N ASP A 163 20.51 34.79 -8.98
CA ASP A 163 21.80 35.47 -8.82
C ASP A 163 21.69 36.99 -8.75
N ALA A 164 20.90 37.60 -9.64
CA ALA A 164 20.76 39.06 -9.75
C ALA A 164 20.27 39.74 -8.45
N LEU A 165 19.49 39.03 -7.63
CA LEU A 165 18.91 39.53 -6.38
C LEU A 165 19.47 38.82 -5.15
N THR A 166 20.55 38.03 -5.30
CA THR A 166 21.20 37.36 -4.17
C THR A 166 22.33 38.22 -3.61
N ALA A 167 22.32 38.45 -2.29
CA ALA A 167 23.34 39.21 -1.56
C ALA A 167 24.45 38.29 -1.04
N SER A 168 24.06 37.17 -0.43
CA SER A 168 24.97 36.14 0.09
C SER A 168 24.29 34.77 0.14
N PHE A 169 25.10 33.72 0.25
CA PHE A 169 24.64 32.34 0.40
C PHE A 169 25.42 31.67 1.52
N SER A 170 24.71 31.18 2.54
CA SER A 170 25.26 30.48 3.69
C SER A 170 24.24 29.47 4.21
N ASP A 171 24.70 28.33 4.73
CA ASP A 171 23.84 27.28 5.29
C ASP A 171 22.69 26.84 4.36
N CYS A 172 22.93 26.79 3.05
CA CYS A 172 21.94 26.47 2.01
C CYS A 172 20.77 27.45 1.89
N VAL A 173 20.92 28.68 2.41
CA VAL A 173 19.90 29.72 2.37
C VAL A 173 20.41 30.93 1.59
N CYS A 174 19.56 31.46 0.71
CA CYS A 174 19.82 32.69 -0.02
C CYS A 174 19.44 33.89 0.85
N SER A 175 20.37 34.83 1.03
CA SER A 175 20.05 36.15 1.60
C SER A 175 19.84 37.14 0.47
N CYS A 176 18.71 37.82 0.45
CA CYS A 176 18.30 38.62 -0.71
C CYS A 176 18.77 40.08 -0.62
N ARG A 177 19.09 40.66 -1.77
CA ARG A 177 19.25 42.11 -1.94
C ARG A 177 17.87 42.78 -1.88
N ALA A 178 17.87 44.10 -1.73
CA ALA A 178 16.65 44.88 -1.83
C ALA A 178 15.91 44.58 -3.15
N GLY A 179 14.62 44.23 -3.04
CA GLY A 179 13.78 43.83 -4.16
C GLY A 179 13.66 42.32 -4.40
N GLY A 180 14.48 41.48 -3.76
CA GLY A 180 14.32 40.03 -3.76
C GLY A 180 13.41 39.54 -2.63
N VAL A 181 12.56 38.56 -2.92
CA VAL A 181 11.57 37.99 -1.99
C VAL A 181 11.65 36.46 -1.99
N GLY A 182 11.46 35.87 -0.80
CA GLY A 182 11.42 34.42 -0.59
C GLY A 182 12.80 33.75 -0.59
N ASP A 183 12.81 32.43 -0.41
CA ASP A 183 14.02 31.63 -0.18
C ASP A 183 14.96 31.57 -1.40
N ALA A 184 14.46 31.87 -2.60
CA ALA A 184 15.22 31.90 -3.85
C ALA A 184 15.55 33.33 -4.33
N CYS A 185 15.24 34.36 -3.52
CA CYS A 185 15.43 35.77 -3.88
C CYS A 185 14.80 36.18 -5.21
N LEU A 186 13.56 35.74 -5.44
CA LEU A 186 12.83 36.04 -6.66
C LEU A 186 12.39 37.51 -6.69
N PRO A 187 12.20 38.10 -7.89
CA PRO A 187 11.64 39.45 -8.01
C PRO A 187 10.28 39.70 -7.35
N PHE A 188 9.48 38.65 -7.23
CA PHE A 188 8.14 38.69 -6.65
C PHE A 188 7.92 37.44 -5.80
N ASP A 189 7.06 37.56 -4.80
CA ASP A 189 6.65 36.42 -3.98
C ASP A 189 5.86 35.44 -4.84
N VAL A 190 6.34 34.19 -4.90
CA VAL A 190 5.69 33.09 -5.58
C VAL A 190 5.37 32.06 -4.51
N PRO A 191 4.12 31.57 -4.40
CA PRO A 191 3.76 30.57 -3.41
C PRO A 191 4.77 29.42 -3.43
N SER A 192 5.49 29.25 -2.32
CA SER A 192 6.43 28.14 -2.17
C SER A 192 5.67 26.83 -2.29
N ALA A 193 6.10 25.94 -3.19
CA ALA A 193 5.90 24.52 -2.94
C ALA A 193 6.54 24.26 -1.57
N ARG A 194 5.74 23.93 -0.55
CA ARG A 194 6.29 23.56 0.77
C ARG A 194 7.15 22.30 0.59
N ALA A 195 8.43 22.48 0.34
CA ALA A 195 9.49 21.63 0.86
C ALA A 195 10.13 22.49 1.94
N GLY A 196 9.78 22.23 3.20
CA GLY A 196 10.34 22.97 4.33
C GLY A 196 11.86 22.88 4.29
N GLY A 197 12.49 24.02 3.99
CA GLY A 197 13.91 24.22 4.19
C GLY A 197 14.29 23.97 5.64
N GLY A 198 15.52 23.50 5.82
CA GLY A 198 16.11 23.21 7.11
C GLY A 198 16.46 21.74 7.23
N GLY A 199 17.76 21.44 7.06
CA GLY A 199 18.40 20.22 7.52
C GLY A 199 18.32 20.09 9.05
N GLY A 200 17.12 19.90 9.57
CA GLY A 200 16.85 19.50 10.93
C GLY A 200 16.85 17.97 11.01
N ALA A 201 17.60 17.45 11.97
CA ALA A 201 17.91 16.05 12.23
C ALA A 201 16.74 15.04 12.00
N PRO A 202 17.05 13.79 11.63
CA PRO A 202 16.09 12.73 11.36
C PRO A 202 15.42 12.25 12.66
N GLY A 203 14.46 13.03 13.16
CA GLY A 203 13.61 12.65 14.29
C GLY A 203 12.26 12.16 13.80
N CYS A 204 11.74 11.09 14.42
CA CYS A 204 10.35 10.69 14.24
C CYS A 204 9.42 11.74 14.85
N VAL A 205 8.34 12.07 14.14
CA VAL A 205 7.24 12.84 14.72
C VAL A 205 6.65 11.98 15.83
N SER A 206 6.63 12.47 17.06
CA SER A 206 6.24 11.65 18.21
C SER A 206 5.45 12.36 19.28
N GLY A 207 4.55 11.59 19.94
CA GLY A 207 3.75 12.06 21.07
C GLY A 207 2.76 13.18 20.77
N VAL A 208 2.36 13.33 19.49
CA VAL A 208 1.46 14.39 19.03
C VAL A 208 0.15 13.83 18.48
N THR A 209 -0.88 14.66 18.54
CA THR A 209 -2.16 14.40 17.86
C THR A 209 -2.26 15.27 16.62
N LEU A 210 -2.47 14.64 15.47
CA LEU A 210 -2.73 15.31 14.20
C LEU A 210 -4.25 15.41 14.00
N THR A 211 -4.72 16.64 13.85
CA THR A 211 -6.14 16.97 13.61
C THR A 211 -6.37 17.62 12.24
N GLU A 212 -5.32 17.76 11.44
CA GLU A 212 -5.38 18.31 10.08
C GLU A 212 -4.70 17.35 9.09
N SER A 213 -5.17 17.36 7.84
CA SER A 213 -4.61 16.56 6.76
C SER A 213 -3.20 17.03 6.39
N VAL A 214 -2.29 16.09 6.16
CA VAL A 214 -0.88 16.35 5.86
C VAL A 214 -0.41 15.45 4.73
N THR A 215 0.40 16.00 3.82
CA THR A 215 1.15 15.22 2.84
C THR A 215 2.63 15.24 3.19
N VAL A 216 3.24 14.06 3.30
CA VAL A 216 4.66 13.83 3.53
C VAL A 216 5.27 13.33 2.21
N GLY A 217 6.45 13.85 1.87
CA GLY A 217 7.08 13.67 0.56
C GLY A 217 8.20 14.68 0.47
N GLY A 218 7.94 15.88 -0.06
CA GLY A 218 8.75 17.09 0.13
C GLY A 218 10.27 16.95 -0.01
N GLY A 219 10.75 16.01 -0.83
CA GLY A 219 12.18 15.71 -1.00
C GLY A 219 12.86 15.00 0.18
N ARG A 220 12.11 14.42 1.13
CA ARG A 220 12.65 13.64 2.24
C ARG A 220 12.69 12.15 1.91
N ALA A 221 13.77 11.48 2.30
CA ALA A 221 13.92 10.04 2.20
C ALA A 221 13.13 9.27 3.28
N THR A 222 12.65 9.94 4.32
CA THR A 222 12.05 9.28 5.49
C THR A 222 10.79 10.00 5.98
N ALA A 223 9.73 9.23 6.18
CA ALA A 223 8.52 9.58 6.91
C ALA A 223 8.45 8.69 8.16
N CYS A 224 8.57 9.26 9.36
CA CYS A 224 8.52 8.49 10.60
C CYS A 224 7.53 9.08 11.60
N PHE A 225 6.64 8.23 12.09
CA PHE A 225 5.66 8.52 13.14
C PHE A 225 5.80 7.51 14.28
N ASP A 226 5.93 7.99 15.51
CA ASP A 226 6.01 7.17 16.72
C ASP A 226 5.05 7.69 17.78
N SER A 227 4.10 6.87 18.23
CA SER A 227 3.12 7.28 19.24
C SER A 227 2.30 8.51 18.81
N VAL A 228 1.97 8.59 17.52
CA VAL A 228 1.16 9.67 16.93
C VAL A 228 -0.31 9.24 16.84
N VAL A 229 -1.21 10.16 17.18
CA VAL A 229 -2.66 9.95 17.06
C VAL A 229 -3.18 10.75 15.87
N PHE A 230 -3.68 10.07 14.84
CA PHE A 230 -4.41 10.68 13.73
C PHE A 230 -5.88 10.75 14.12
N SER A 231 -6.42 11.94 14.31
CA SER A 231 -7.75 12.14 14.90
C SER A 231 -8.69 12.89 13.96
N GLY A 232 -9.85 12.28 13.71
CA GLY A 232 -10.92 12.84 12.90
C GLY A 232 -10.82 12.44 11.42
N PRO A 233 -11.70 12.96 10.55
CA PRO A 233 -11.77 12.61 9.14
C PRO A 233 -10.66 13.29 8.31
N ILE A 234 -9.42 13.14 8.76
CA ILE A 234 -8.22 13.68 8.13
C ILE A 234 -7.58 12.65 7.21
N THR A 235 -6.75 13.13 6.30
CA THR A 235 -5.91 12.28 5.44
C THR A 235 -4.45 12.62 5.66
N VAL A 236 -3.67 11.62 6.09
CA VAL A 236 -2.21 11.68 6.11
C VAL A 236 -1.71 10.90 4.91
N ALA A 237 -1.18 11.60 3.91
CA ALA A 237 -0.62 11.02 2.71
C ALA A 237 0.90 10.93 2.82
N VAL A 238 1.46 9.76 2.56
CA VAL A 238 2.89 9.57 2.27
C VAL A 238 2.99 9.33 0.78
N ASP A 239 3.29 10.41 0.06
CA ASP A 239 3.39 10.40 -1.38
C ASP A 239 4.80 10.01 -1.80
N LEU A 240 4.94 8.76 -2.25
CA LEU A 240 6.23 8.19 -2.67
C LEU A 240 6.81 8.92 -3.88
N CYS A 241 5.97 9.57 -4.70
CA CYS A 241 6.44 10.37 -5.84
C CYS A 241 7.15 11.65 -5.41
N SER A 242 6.79 12.23 -4.26
CA SER A 242 7.42 13.46 -3.79
C SER A 242 8.53 13.23 -2.75
N MET A 243 8.85 11.98 -2.41
CA MET A 243 9.99 11.61 -1.57
C MET A 243 11.33 11.74 -2.33
N ASP A 244 12.44 11.64 -1.60
CA ASP A 244 13.79 11.78 -2.18
C ASP A 244 14.14 10.61 -3.10
N ALA A 245 13.88 10.76 -4.40
CA ALA A 245 14.22 9.74 -5.40
C ALA A 245 15.73 9.46 -5.57
N PHE A 246 16.59 10.21 -4.87
CA PHE A 246 18.05 10.03 -4.89
C PHE A 246 18.59 9.39 -3.62
N ALA A 247 17.74 9.10 -2.64
CA ALA A 247 18.14 8.36 -1.45
C ALA A 247 18.44 6.89 -1.76
N ASP A 248 19.24 6.24 -0.92
CA ASP A 248 19.50 4.80 -1.04
C ASP A 248 18.22 3.97 -0.89
N ALA A 249 17.31 4.42 -0.02
CA ALA A 249 16.01 3.82 0.27
C ALA A 249 15.01 4.87 0.75
N LEU A 250 13.72 4.66 0.49
CA LEU A 250 12.64 5.43 1.11
C LEU A 250 12.11 4.70 2.34
N ASN A 251 12.11 5.36 3.49
CA ASN A 251 11.66 4.76 4.75
C ASN A 251 10.32 5.35 5.19
N VAL A 252 9.33 4.50 5.42
CA VAL A 252 8.03 4.89 5.99
C VAL A 252 7.80 4.08 7.24
N THR A 253 7.91 4.70 8.41
CA THR A 253 7.81 4.00 9.70
C THR A 253 6.64 4.52 10.52
N LEU A 254 5.81 3.60 11.00
CA LEU A 254 4.77 3.84 11.99
C LEU A 254 4.97 2.89 13.17
N ARG A 255 5.10 3.46 14.37
CA ARG A 255 5.25 2.72 15.62
C ARG A 255 4.27 3.25 16.64
N HIS A 256 3.51 2.37 17.29
CA HIS A 256 2.57 2.77 18.36
C HIS A 256 1.55 3.85 17.94
N CYS A 257 1.28 4.00 16.65
CA CYS A 257 0.38 5.02 16.13
C CYS A 257 -1.09 4.59 16.31
N VAL A 258 -1.95 5.58 16.50
CA VAL A 258 -3.41 5.40 16.59
C VAL A 258 -4.09 6.13 15.45
N LEU A 259 -4.91 5.44 14.65
CA LEU A 259 -5.79 6.05 13.66
C LEU A 259 -7.21 6.08 14.24
N ALA A 260 -7.83 7.24 14.37
CA ALA A 260 -9.10 7.41 15.05
C ALA A 260 -10.08 8.31 14.30
N GLY A 261 -11.37 8.02 14.42
CA GLY A 261 -12.45 8.94 14.01
C GLY A 261 -12.56 9.14 12.51
N GLY A 262 -12.30 8.09 11.71
CA GLY A 262 -12.37 8.17 10.26
C GLY A 262 -11.09 8.61 9.55
N SER A 263 -9.96 8.71 10.28
CA SER A 263 -8.68 9.13 9.72
C SER A 263 -8.16 8.14 8.67
N GLN A 264 -7.52 8.65 7.62
CA GLN A 264 -6.95 7.84 6.55
C GLN A 264 -5.44 8.03 6.46
N LEU A 265 -4.69 6.93 6.47
CA LEU A 265 -3.27 6.92 6.12
C LEU A 265 -3.13 6.38 4.70
N ARG A 266 -2.67 7.20 3.75
CA ARG A 266 -2.47 6.79 2.36
C ARG A 266 -0.99 6.74 2.03
N ILE A 267 -0.46 5.58 1.67
CA ILE A 267 0.95 5.42 1.27
C ILE A 267 0.95 4.94 -0.18
N GLY A 268 1.64 5.66 -1.06
CA GLY A 268 1.69 5.29 -2.47
C GLY A 268 1.81 6.47 -3.41
N GLY A 269 1.27 6.32 -4.61
CA GLY A 269 1.24 7.37 -5.63
C GLY A 269 1.92 6.99 -6.95
N LEU A 270 2.62 5.86 -6.98
CA LEU A 270 3.43 5.43 -8.13
C LEU A 270 2.62 4.63 -9.14
N SER A 271 2.81 4.95 -10.42
CA SER A 271 2.48 4.06 -11.53
C SER A 271 3.57 2.98 -11.68
N GLU A 272 3.31 1.91 -12.42
CA GLU A 272 4.34 0.89 -12.71
C GLU A 272 5.58 1.50 -13.39
N SER A 273 5.40 2.46 -14.31
CA SER A 273 6.54 3.10 -14.98
C SER A 273 7.37 3.99 -14.05
N THR A 274 6.71 4.72 -13.13
CA THR A 274 7.40 5.56 -12.15
C THR A 274 8.04 4.72 -11.04
N ALA A 275 7.49 3.55 -10.69
CA ALA A 275 8.02 2.69 -9.64
C ALA A 275 9.47 2.23 -9.91
N HIS A 276 9.86 2.03 -11.16
CA HIS A 276 11.25 1.73 -11.54
C HIS A 276 12.21 2.92 -11.41
N LEU A 277 11.66 4.14 -11.33
CA LEU A 277 12.40 5.40 -11.26
C LEU A 277 12.64 5.88 -9.83
N VAL A 278 12.08 5.19 -8.84
CA VAL A 278 12.23 5.48 -7.41
C VAL A 278 13.06 4.39 -6.73
N PRO A 279 13.87 4.71 -5.71
CA PRO A 279 14.58 3.71 -4.91
C PRO A 279 13.59 2.78 -4.18
N HIS A 280 14.10 1.64 -3.70
CA HIS A 280 13.29 0.69 -2.95
C HIS A 280 12.71 1.32 -1.68
N VAL A 281 11.51 0.87 -1.31
CA VAL A 281 10.73 1.43 -0.20
C VAL A 281 10.66 0.41 0.93
N LEU A 282 10.91 0.88 2.14
CA LEU A 282 10.75 0.13 3.38
C LEU A 282 9.59 0.74 4.18
N VAL A 283 8.39 0.15 4.05
CA VAL A 283 7.22 0.49 4.86
C VAL A 283 7.17 -0.44 6.06
N ASN A 284 7.24 0.12 7.27
CA ASN A 284 7.23 -0.63 8.52
C ASN A 284 6.17 -0.08 9.48
N MET A 285 5.06 -0.80 9.61
CA MET A 285 3.95 -0.49 10.48
C MET A 285 3.90 -1.52 11.61
N THR A 286 4.21 -1.10 12.84
CA THR A 286 4.27 -1.99 14.01
C THR A 286 3.49 -1.40 15.18
N ASN A 287 2.76 -2.25 15.90
CA ASN A 287 1.95 -1.82 17.05
C ASN A 287 0.95 -0.70 16.67
N VAL A 288 0.39 -0.74 15.45
CA VAL A 288 -0.58 0.25 14.99
C VAL A 288 -1.97 -0.15 15.49
N THR A 289 -2.69 0.81 16.03
CA THR A 289 -4.09 0.65 16.44
C THR A 289 -4.98 1.50 15.56
N SER A 290 -6.01 0.94 14.94
CA SER A 290 -7.01 1.70 14.20
C SER A 290 -8.38 1.54 14.85
N LEU A 291 -9.05 2.66 15.12
CA LEU A 291 -10.41 2.77 15.63
C LEU A 291 -11.22 3.62 14.65
N GLU A 292 -11.85 2.98 13.67
CA GLU A 292 -12.55 3.61 12.55
C GLU A 292 -11.63 4.30 11.53
N GLY A 293 -10.31 4.10 11.63
CA GLY A 293 -9.35 4.58 10.65
C GLY A 293 -9.09 3.57 9.53
N THR A 294 -8.58 4.06 8.41
CA THR A 294 -8.27 3.24 7.23
C THR A 294 -6.83 3.45 6.78
N ILE A 295 -6.10 2.34 6.58
CA ILE A 295 -4.80 2.36 5.91
C ILE A 295 -5.03 2.06 4.43
N VAL A 296 -4.47 2.87 3.54
CA VAL A 296 -4.60 2.73 2.09
C VAL A 296 -3.20 2.60 1.49
N LEU A 297 -2.95 1.49 0.81
CA LEU A 297 -1.75 1.28 0.00
C LEU A 297 -2.13 1.41 -1.47
N ARG A 298 -1.46 2.30 -2.20
CA ARG A 298 -1.87 2.67 -3.55
C ARG A 298 -0.75 2.60 -4.59
N GLY A 299 -1.04 1.93 -5.70
CA GLY A 299 -0.16 1.89 -6.88
C GLY A 299 0.96 0.86 -6.79
N ALA A 300 1.95 1.01 -7.66
CA ALA A 300 3.06 0.08 -7.77
C ALA A 300 4.16 0.34 -6.74
N MET A 301 4.59 -0.71 -6.05
CA MET A 301 5.75 -0.63 -5.16
C MET A 301 7.03 -0.68 -6.00
N PRO A 302 8.04 0.17 -5.73
CA PRO A 302 9.34 0.08 -6.39
C PRO A 302 9.96 -1.31 -6.28
N PRO A 303 10.77 -1.74 -7.26
CA PRO A 303 11.43 -3.03 -7.20
C PRO A 303 12.23 -3.24 -5.91
N ASN A 304 12.21 -4.46 -5.37
CA ASN A 304 12.94 -4.84 -4.15
C ASN A 304 12.46 -4.12 -2.87
N SER A 305 11.21 -3.64 -2.84
CA SER A 305 10.62 -3.01 -1.67
C SER A 305 10.14 -4.03 -0.62
N SER A 306 9.87 -3.54 0.60
CA SER A 306 9.20 -4.30 1.65
C SER A 306 8.11 -3.49 2.32
N VAL A 307 6.95 -4.11 2.55
CA VAL A 307 5.83 -3.59 3.33
C VAL A 307 5.56 -4.56 4.46
N LEU A 308 5.71 -4.10 5.70
CA LEU A 308 5.45 -4.87 6.91
C LEU A 308 4.32 -4.21 7.71
N LEU A 309 3.30 -4.99 8.06
CA LEU A 309 2.28 -4.67 9.05
C LEU A 309 2.29 -5.76 10.13
N ALA A 310 2.73 -5.41 11.34
CA ALA A 310 2.91 -6.39 12.40
C ALA A 310 2.35 -5.94 13.75
N ASN A 311 1.93 -6.90 14.57
CA ASN A 311 1.50 -6.67 15.95
C ASN A 311 0.41 -5.58 16.06
N SER A 312 -0.51 -5.51 15.09
CA SER A 312 -1.42 -4.38 14.93
C SER A 312 -2.87 -4.80 15.09
N THR A 313 -3.71 -3.89 15.57
CA THR A 313 -5.15 -4.10 15.72
C THR A 313 -5.87 -3.06 14.91
N LEU A 314 -6.50 -3.45 13.80
CA LEU A 314 -7.16 -2.53 12.89
C LEU A 314 -8.66 -2.77 12.91
N ARG A 315 -9.41 -1.76 13.29
CA ARG A 315 -10.85 -1.85 13.40
C ARG A 315 -11.54 -0.75 12.62
N ALA A 316 -12.59 -1.13 11.91
CA ALA A 316 -13.44 -0.20 11.19
C ALA A 316 -14.88 -0.68 11.13
N THR A 317 -15.79 0.26 10.91
CA THR A 317 -17.20 0.00 10.66
C THR A 317 -17.67 0.75 9.44
N VAL A 318 -18.78 0.30 8.84
CA VAL A 318 -19.41 0.99 7.69
C VAL A 318 -19.77 2.44 8.02
N GLY A 319 -20.13 2.74 9.27
CA GLY A 319 -20.49 4.09 9.71
C GLY A 319 -19.29 4.98 10.08
N GLY A 320 -18.23 4.39 10.62
CA GLY A 320 -17.06 5.12 11.11
C GLY A 320 -15.97 5.35 10.05
N SER A 321 -15.76 4.40 9.13
CA SER A 321 -14.83 4.59 8.03
C SER A 321 -15.28 5.73 7.12
N ARG A 322 -14.30 6.53 6.68
CA ARG A 322 -14.50 7.63 5.72
C ARG A 322 -13.92 7.31 4.35
N TYR A 323 -13.57 6.06 4.11
CA TYR A 323 -13.12 5.63 2.81
C TYR A 323 -14.27 5.68 1.80
N VAL A 324 -13.98 6.21 0.60
CA VAL A 324 -14.93 6.26 -0.51
C VAL A 324 -14.29 5.51 -1.68
N PRO A 325 -14.93 4.43 -2.18
CA PRO A 325 -14.48 3.73 -3.37
C PRO A 325 -14.38 4.66 -4.57
N MET A 326 -13.37 4.45 -5.40
CA MET A 326 -13.15 5.21 -6.64
C MET A 326 -13.53 4.41 -7.89
N THR A 327 -13.91 3.14 -7.72
CA THR A 327 -14.39 2.27 -8.79
C THR A 327 -15.76 2.77 -9.31
N PRO A 328 -15.92 3.05 -10.63
CA PRO A 328 -17.08 3.78 -11.18
C PRO A 328 -18.46 3.25 -10.76
N ASP A 329 -18.65 1.95 -10.75
CA ASP A 329 -19.96 1.33 -10.44
C ASP A 329 -20.25 1.25 -8.93
N TYR A 330 -19.27 1.59 -8.09
CA TYR A 330 -19.34 1.43 -6.64
C TYR A 330 -19.19 2.76 -5.87
N VAL A 331 -19.23 3.90 -6.55
CA VAL A 331 -19.03 5.23 -5.94
C VAL A 331 -20.09 5.56 -4.87
N GLU A 332 -21.31 5.02 -5.02
CA GLU A 332 -22.39 5.20 -4.03
C GLU A 332 -22.33 4.17 -2.87
N SER A 333 -21.49 3.14 -3.00
CA SER A 333 -21.40 2.08 -2.01
C SER A 333 -20.55 2.51 -0.81
N ARG A 334 -21.05 2.24 0.40
CA ARG A 334 -20.30 2.44 1.64
C ARG A 334 -19.80 1.11 2.18
N TYR A 335 -18.48 1.05 2.36
CA TYR A 335 -17.78 -0.05 3.01
C TYR A 335 -17.05 0.47 4.25
N GLY A 336 -16.74 -0.41 5.19
CA GLY A 336 -15.99 -0.09 6.41
C GLY A 336 -14.57 -0.62 6.45
N PRO A 337 -13.68 -0.40 5.45
CA PRO A 337 -12.40 -1.07 5.40
C PRO A 337 -11.41 -0.55 6.44
N ALA A 338 -10.69 -1.49 7.05
CA ALA A 338 -9.53 -1.22 7.89
C ALA A 338 -8.26 -1.07 7.04
N LEU A 339 -8.16 -1.85 5.96
CA LEU A 339 -7.08 -1.80 4.98
C LEU A 339 -7.65 -1.74 3.55
N VAL A 340 -7.05 -0.90 2.70
CA VAL A 340 -7.38 -0.82 1.28
C VAL A 340 -6.13 -1.03 0.45
N LEU A 341 -6.23 -1.90 -0.55
CA LEU A 341 -5.21 -2.18 -1.56
C LEU A 341 -5.72 -1.66 -2.90
N ASP A 342 -5.21 -0.50 -3.31
CA ASP A 342 -5.71 0.26 -4.44
C ASP A 342 -4.72 0.25 -5.62
N GLY A 343 -4.92 -0.66 -6.58
CA GLY A 343 -4.04 -0.86 -7.73
C GLY A 343 -2.65 -1.33 -7.30
N VAL A 344 -2.57 -2.15 -6.25
CA VAL A 344 -1.30 -2.57 -5.66
C VAL A 344 -0.60 -3.55 -6.59
N ARG A 345 0.62 -3.18 -7.01
CA ARG A 345 1.50 -4.01 -7.83
C ARG A 345 2.81 -4.23 -7.10
N LEU A 346 3.09 -5.48 -6.75
CA LEU A 346 4.32 -5.90 -6.12
C LEU A 346 5.30 -6.33 -7.23
N LEU A 347 6.46 -5.68 -7.28
CA LEU A 347 7.53 -5.95 -8.25
C LEU A 347 8.77 -6.37 -7.46
N SER A 348 9.11 -7.66 -7.43
CA SER A 348 10.12 -8.19 -6.49
C SER A 348 9.95 -7.67 -5.06
N THR A 349 8.70 -7.48 -4.62
CA THR A 349 8.36 -6.80 -3.37
C THR A 349 7.79 -7.78 -2.37
N ARG A 350 8.12 -7.60 -1.10
CA ARG A 350 7.59 -8.40 0.01
C ARG A 350 6.52 -7.60 0.76
N PHE A 351 5.27 -8.05 0.71
CA PHE A 351 4.19 -7.57 1.55
C PHE A 351 3.93 -8.62 2.62
N VAL A 352 4.10 -8.24 3.89
CA VAL A 352 3.97 -9.14 5.04
C VAL A 352 3.02 -8.52 6.05
N MET A 353 1.93 -9.24 6.35
CA MET A 353 1.06 -8.96 7.49
C MET A 353 1.20 -10.09 8.50
N THR A 354 1.52 -9.78 9.75
CA THR A 354 1.75 -10.81 10.77
C THR A 354 1.25 -10.42 12.15
N ARG A 355 0.80 -11.38 12.96
CA ARG A 355 0.37 -11.17 14.35
C ARG A 355 -0.59 -9.98 14.50
N SER A 356 -1.55 -9.88 13.59
CA SER A 356 -2.43 -8.72 13.50
C SER A 356 -3.89 -9.12 13.46
N THR A 357 -4.74 -8.27 14.04
CA THR A 357 -6.18 -8.48 14.11
C THR A 357 -6.88 -7.42 13.26
N LEU A 358 -7.78 -7.84 12.38
CA LEU A 358 -8.62 -6.96 11.58
C LEU A 358 -10.09 -7.20 11.92
N VAL A 359 -10.81 -6.15 12.26
CA VAL A 359 -12.23 -6.24 12.68
C VAL A 359 -13.07 -5.27 11.86
N CYS A 360 -14.15 -5.78 11.26
CA CYS A 360 -15.03 -5.02 10.41
C CYS A 360 -16.50 -5.23 10.80
N GLY A 361 -17.17 -4.17 11.25
CA GLY A 361 -18.60 -4.19 11.62
C GLY A 361 -19.53 -3.44 10.65
N GLY A 362 -20.72 -3.95 10.42
CA GLY A 362 -21.78 -3.36 9.59
C GLY A 362 -22.20 -4.27 8.42
N GLY A 363 -23.45 -4.14 7.95
CA GLY A 363 -24.04 -5.07 6.98
C GLY A 363 -23.30 -5.21 5.64
N SER A 364 -22.49 -4.23 5.25
CA SER A 364 -21.65 -4.24 4.03
C SER A 364 -20.15 -4.22 4.35
N CYS A 365 -19.73 -4.71 5.51
CA CYS A 365 -18.34 -4.54 5.94
C CYS A 365 -17.37 -5.47 5.19
N ALA A 366 -16.29 -4.90 4.66
CA ALA A 366 -15.15 -5.62 4.11
C ALA A 366 -13.89 -5.20 4.86
N ALA A 367 -13.25 -6.11 5.60
CA ALA A 367 -12.09 -5.74 6.43
C ALA A 367 -10.91 -5.22 5.59
N MET A 368 -10.71 -5.86 4.43
CA MET A 368 -9.81 -5.46 3.37
C MET A 368 -10.61 -5.18 2.10
N LEU A 369 -10.36 -4.04 1.47
CA LEU A 369 -10.94 -3.69 0.17
C LEU A 369 -9.85 -3.68 -0.90
N VAL A 370 -10.13 -4.25 -2.07
CA VAL A 370 -9.25 -4.21 -3.23
C VAL A 370 -9.92 -3.42 -4.34
N GLU A 371 -9.20 -2.44 -4.89
CA GLU A 371 -9.64 -1.67 -6.06
C GLU A 371 -8.56 -1.69 -7.13
N ARG A 372 -8.95 -1.59 -8.41
CA ARG A 372 -8.03 -1.56 -9.55
C ARG A 372 -7.02 -2.73 -9.61
N GLY A 373 -7.38 -3.85 -8.97
CA GLY A 373 -6.62 -5.10 -8.94
C GLY A 373 -5.50 -5.19 -7.90
N LEU A 374 -5.12 -6.43 -7.60
CA LEU A 374 -3.98 -6.81 -6.76
C LEU A 374 -3.06 -7.73 -7.56
N GLY A 375 -1.80 -7.33 -7.75
CA GLY A 375 -0.84 -8.09 -8.54
C GLY A 375 0.48 -8.33 -7.82
N SER A 376 1.00 -9.56 -7.93
CA SER A 376 2.36 -9.92 -7.52
C SER A 376 3.14 -10.43 -8.73
N ASN A 377 4.28 -9.80 -9.04
CA ASN A 377 5.12 -10.15 -10.18
C ASN A 377 6.62 -10.12 -9.82
N LEU A 378 7.47 -10.75 -10.64
CA LEU A 378 8.93 -10.75 -10.49
C LEU A 378 9.40 -11.31 -9.14
N SER A 379 8.94 -12.51 -8.77
CA SER A 379 9.25 -13.17 -7.50
C SER A 379 8.84 -12.35 -6.27
N SER A 380 7.65 -11.74 -6.33
CA SER A 380 7.05 -11.02 -5.21
C SER A 380 6.37 -11.96 -4.22
N VAL A 381 6.14 -11.45 -3.01
CA VAL A 381 5.46 -12.19 -1.94
C VAL A 381 4.36 -11.33 -1.33
N PHE A 382 3.14 -11.84 -1.31
CA PHE A 382 2.07 -11.37 -0.44
C PHE A 382 1.81 -12.44 0.62
N TYR A 383 2.07 -12.12 1.88
CA TYR A 383 2.10 -13.09 2.96
C TYR A 383 1.32 -12.60 4.18
N MET A 384 0.34 -13.38 4.61
CA MET A 384 -0.43 -13.18 5.84
C MET A 384 -0.16 -14.36 6.78
N ASP A 385 0.28 -14.07 8.00
CA ASP A 385 0.63 -15.11 8.98
C ASP A 385 0.19 -14.76 10.39
N ASN A 386 -0.41 -15.71 11.10
CA ASN A 386 -0.88 -15.49 12.47
C ASN A 386 -1.81 -14.25 12.55
N CYS A 387 -2.71 -14.12 11.58
CA CYS A 387 -3.68 -13.03 11.53
C CYS A 387 -5.06 -13.54 11.93
N ALA A 388 -5.78 -12.71 12.69
CA ALA A 388 -7.19 -12.94 13.01
C ALA A 388 -8.04 -11.91 12.25
N VAL A 389 -8.97 -12.35 11.40
CA VAL A 389 -9.84 -11.42 10.66
C VAL A 389 -11.29 -11.74 10.94
N VAL A 390 -12.00 -10.78 11.51
CA VAL A 390 -13.43 -10.88 11.82
C VAL A 390 -14.16 -9.81 11.04
N SER A 391 -15.08 -10.22 10.19
CA SER A 391 -15.89 -9.29 9.41
C SER A 391 -17.34 -9.74 9.42
N GLN A 392 -18.28 -8.82 9.36
CA GLN A 392 -19.69 -9.17 9.25
C GLN A 392 -20.02 -9.79 7.88
N THR A 393 -19.39 -9.30 6.81
CA THR A 393 -19.76 -9.64 5.42
C THR A 393 -18.59 -10.27 4.67
N HIS A 394 -17.51 -9.50 4.43
CA HIS A 394 -16.37 -9.93 3.62
C HIS A 394 -15.05 -9.76 4.36
N VAL A 395 -14.10 -10.68 4.17
CA VAL A 395 -12.73 -10.50 4.67
C VAL A 395 -11.94 -9.60 3.74
N MET A 396 -11.82 -9.99 2.47
CA MET A 396 -11.20 -9.28 1.37
C MET A 396 -12.19 -9.18 0.21
N TYR A 397 -12.66 -7.97 -0.08
CA TYR A 397 -13.64 -7.73 -1.15
C TYR A 397 -13.02 -6.88 -2.27
N ALA A 398 -12.98 -7.41 -3.49
CA ALA A 398 -12.44 -6.72 -4.65
C ALA A 398 -13.55 -6.11 -5.50
N LEU A 399 -13.54 -4.79 -5.66
CA LEU A 399 -14.53 -4.05 -6.44
C LEU A 399 -14.18 -4.16 -7.92
N ALA A 400 -14.86 -5.08 -8.64
CA ALA A 400 -14.62 -5.37 -10.05
C ALA A 400 -13.12 -5.48 -10.38
N SER A 401 -12.39 -6.19 -9.52
CA SER A 401 -10.93 -6.19 -9.48
C SER A 401 -10.39 -7.62 -9.39
N ASP A 402 -9.28 -7.86 -10.07
CA ASP A 402 -8.69 -9.19 -10.23
C ASP A 402 -7.51 -9.41 -9.28
N LEU A 403 -7.26 -10.68 -8.97
CA LEU A 403 -6.03 -11.14 -8.32
C LEU A 403 -5.13 -11.81 -9.36
N ARG A 404 -3.88 -11.33 -9.46
CA ARG A 404 -2.86 -11.95 -10.31
C ARG A 404 -1.59 -12.27 -9.53
N VAL A 405 -1.15 -13.52 -9.59
CA VAL A 405 0.11 -13.99 -9.02
C VAL A 405 0.96 -14.56 -10.15
N SER A 406 2.01 -13.84 -10.55
CA SER A 406 2.78 -14.12 -11.77
C SER A 406 4.29 -14.06 -11.55
N GLY A 407 5.05 -14.58 -12.51
CA GLY A 407 6.52 -14.42 -12.55
C GLY A 407 7.24 -15.02 -11.35
N GLY A 408 6.86 -16.22 -10.93
CA GLY A 408 7.44 -16.93 -9.80
C GLY A 408 7.12 -16.30 -8.45
N SER A 409 5.95 -15.65 -8.32
CA SER A 409 5.52 -14.99 -7.08
C SER A 409 4.73 -15.93 -6.17
N VAL A 410 4.54 -15.52 -4.92
CA VAL A 410 3.80 -16.28 -3.90
C VAL A 410 2.72 -15.40 -3.26
N PHE A 411 1.48 -15.89 -3.26
CA PHE A 411 0.41 -15.37 -2.41
C PHE A 411 0.08 -16.44 -1.36
N SER A 412 0.15 -16.09 -0.08
CA SER A 412 0.12 -17.07 0.98
C SER A 412 -0.62 -16.55 2.21
N ILE A 413 -1.56 -17.36 2.70
CA ILE A 413 -2.23 -17.18 4.00
C ILE A 413 -1.88 -18.38 4.87
N GLN A 414 -1.31 -18.13 6.03
CA GLN A 414 -0.83 -19.16 6.95
C GLN A 414 -1.25 -18.88 8.39
N ASN A 415 -1.42 -19.94 9.18
CA ASN A 415 -1.62 -19.86 10.64
C ASN A 415 -2.71 -18.85 11.06
N SER A 416 -3.72 -18.64 10.21
CA SER A 416 -4.67 -17.54 10.36
C SER A 416 -6.07 -18.04 10.70
N SER A 417 -6.86 -17.19 11.34
CA SER A 417 -8.25 -17.51 11.69
C SER A 417 -9.17 -16.44 11.13
N TRP A 418 -10.09 -16.82 10.25
CA TRP A 418 -11.01 -15.91 9.58
C TRP A 418 -12.46 -16.23 9.91
N SER A 419 -13.24 -15.20 10.22
CA SER A 419 -14.67 -15.29 10.52
C SER A 419 -15.46 -14.29 9.70
N ALA A 420 -16.39 -14.79 8.88
CA ALA A 420 -17.36 -13.98 8.14
C ALA A 420 -18.71 -14.73 8.10
N PRO A 421 -19.61 -14.48 9.06
CA PRO A 421 -20.76 -15.35 9.29
C PRO A 421 -21.89 -15.14 8.30
N SER A 422 -21.81 -14.13 7.43
CA SER A 422 -22.90 -13.84 6.51
C SER A 422 -23.23 -15.02 5.63
N ILE A 423 -24.52 -15.35 5.62
CA ILE A 423 -25.10 -16.45 4.85
C ILE A 423 -25.74 -15.95 3.55
N GLU A 424 -25.51 -14.70 3.14
CA GLU A 424 -26.01 -14.25 1.85
C GLU A 424 -25.22 -14.89 0.71
N TYR A 425 -25.93 -15.23 -0.35
CA TYR A 425 -25.33 -15.84 -1.52
C TYR A 425 -24.39 -14.83 -2.20
N GLY A 426 -23.14 -15.25 -2.46
CA GLY A 426 -22.12 -14.40 -3.07
C GLY A 426 -21.28 -13.60 -2.08
N GLU A 427 -21.53 -13.72 -0.77
CA GLU A 427 -20.71 -13.07 0.25
C GLU A 427 -19.63 -14.03 0.78
N GLY A 428 -18.39 -13.84 0.31
CA GLY A 428 -17.26 -14.71 0.64
C GLY A 428 -16.19 -14.05 1.51
N ALA A 429 -15.25 -14.84 2.00
CA ALA A 429 -14.04 -14.29 2.62
C ALA A 429 -13.24 -13.49 1.60
N CYS A 430 -12.81 -14.11 0.50
CA CYS A 430 -12.12 -13.46 -0.61
C CYS A 430 -13.02 -13.42 -1.84
N VAL A 431 -13.36 -12.23 -2.35
CA VAL A 431 -14.17 -12.09 -3.57
C VAL A 431 -13.38 -11.29 -4.59
N PHE A 432 -13.11 -11.90 -5.75
CA PHE A 432 -12.39 -11.29 -6.86
C PHE A 432 -13.19 -11.39 -8.17
N GLY A 433 -12.85 -10.54 -9.13
CA GLY A 433 -13.27 -10.69 -10.52
C GLY A 433 -12.68 -11.98 -11.09
N ASP A 434 -11.48 -11.91 -11.64
CA ASP A 434 -10.73 -13.10 -12.05
C ASP A 434 -9.56 -13.38 -11.10
N VAL A 435 -9.21 -14.67 -10.96
CA VAL A 435 -8.03 -15.13 -10.24
C VAL A 435 -7.11 -15.87 -11.20
N ALA A 436 -5.90 -15.36 -11.38
CA ALA A 436 -4.88 -15.95 -12.25
C ALA A 436 -3.58 -16.22 -11.49
N VAL A 437 -3.09 -17.45 -11.59
CA VAL A 437 -1.79 -17.90 -11.06
C VAL A 437 -0.96 -18.45 -12.22
N ASP A 438 0.08 -17.72 -12.63
CA ASP A 438 0.87 -18.01 -13.83
C ASP A 438 2.39 -17.88 -13.59
N GLY A 439 3.21 -18.22 -14.59
CA GLY A 439 4.67 -18.04 -14.54
C GLY A 439 5.38 -18.82 -13.44
N GLY A 440 4.94 -20.04 -13.14
CA GLY A 440 5.49 -20.87 -12.06
C GLY A 440 5.29 -20.25 -10.66
N SER A 441 4.13 -19.63 -10.44
CA SER A 441 3.78 -18.97 -9.18
C SER A 441 2.97 -19.88 -8.25
N VAL A 442 2.80 -19.46 -6.99
CA VAL A 442 2.09 -20.25 -5.98
C VAL A 442 1.01 -19.41 -5.29
N LEU A 443 -0.19 -19.98 -5.19
CA LEU A 443 -1.26 -19.52 -4.30
C LEU A 443 -1.52 -20.60 -3.24
N GLN A 444 -1.25 -20.29 -1.97
CA GLN A 444 -1.39 -21.28 -0.89
C GLN A 444 -2.17 -20.78 0.32
N ILE A 445 -2.96 -21.68 0.88
CA ILE A 445 -3.69 -21.52 2.14
C ILE A 445 -3.28 -22.67 3.06
N VAL A 446 -2.63 -22.34 4.17
CA VAL A 446 -1.95 -23.35 5.01
C VAL A 446 -2.28 -23.16 6.49
N SER A 447 -2.48 -24.24 7.23
CA SER A 447 -2.59 -24.24 8.71
C SER A 447 -3.59 -23.22 9.27
N SER A 448 -4.71 -22.99 8.59
CA SER A 448 -5.64 -21.90 8.91
C SER A 448 -7.06 -22.39 9.22
N GLU A 449 -7.80 -21.62 10.00
CA GLU A 449 -9.20 -21.88 10.37
C GLU A 449 -10.15 -20.88 9.71
N PHE A 450 -11.22 -21.37 9.09
CA PHE A 450 -12.18 -20.55 8.37
C PHE A 450 -13.60 -20.82 8.84
N ARG A 451 -14.24 -19.80 9.43
CA ARG A 451 -15.64 -19.79 9.87
C ARG A 451 -16.45 -18.83 8.99
N LEU A 452 -16.89 -19.32 7.86
CA LEU A 452 -17.47 -18.53 6.79
C LEU A 452 -18.89 -19.01 6.51
N GLY A 453 -19.79 -18.10 6.14
CA GLY A 453 -21.12 -18.51 5.70
C GLY A 453 -21.07 -19.17 4.33
N PHE A 454 -20.72 -18.42 3.28
CA PHE A 454 -20.82 -18.92 1.91
C PHE A 454 -19.53 -19.56 1.37
N ALA A 455 -18.47 -18.77 1.11
CA ALA A 455 -17.26 -19.29 0.45
C ALA A 455 -15.95 -18.68 0.97
N MET A 456 -14.84 -19.43 0.91
CA MET A 456 -13.51 -18.88 1.20
C MET A 456 -12.97 -18.03 0.04
N LEU A 457 -13.01 -18.55 -1.19
CA LEU A 457 -12.66 -17.81 -2.40
C LEU A 457 -13.84 -17.81 -3.37
N ILE A 458 -14.21 -16.62 -3.86
CA ILE A 458 -15.20 -16.42 -4.92
C ILE A 458 -14.49 -15.73 -6.09
N ALA A 459 -14.62 -16.29 -7.29
CA ALA A 459 -14.10 -15.70 -8.51
C ALA A 459 -15.05 -15.97 -9.71
N ASN A 460 -15.00 -15.11 -10.73
CA ASN A 460 -15.63 -15.37 -12.02
C ASN A 460 -14.90 -16.51 -12.74
N THR A 461 -13.57 -16.45 -12.77
CA THR A 461 -12.70 -17.49 -13.31
C THR A 461 -11.49 -17.75 -12.40
N LEU A 462 -11.02 -18.99 -12.41
CA LEU A 462 -9.81 -19.45 -11.74
C LEU A 462 -8.90 -20.12 -12.78
N THR A 463 -7.78 -19.48 -13.08
CA THR A 463 -6.82 -19.96 -14.07
C THR A 463 -5.46 -20.22 -13.42
N VAL A 464 -4.94 -21.44 -13.55
CA VAL A 464 -3.63 -21.85 -13.03
C VAL A 464 -2.81 -22.45 -14.17
N THR A 465 -1.75 -21.75 -14.58
CA THR A 465 -1.00 -22.07 -15.82
C THR A 465 0.50 -21.97 -15.64
N GLU A 466 1.25 -22.39 -16.67
CA GLU A 466 2.72 -22.30 -16.72
C GLU A 466 3.43 -22.95 -15.52
N GLY A 467 3.01 -24.15 -15.13
CA GLY A 467 3.61 -24.89 -14.02
C GLY A 467 3.38 -24.28 -12.65
N SER A 468 2.27 -23.55 -12.47
CA SER A 468 1.90 -22.91 -11.20
C SER A 468 1.21 -23.89 -10.25
N TRP A 469 1.11 -23.50 -8.97
CA TRP A 469 0.65 -24.38 -7.91
C TRP A 469 -0.42 -23.72 -7.02
N LEU A 470 -1.57 -24.38 -6.90
CA LEU A 470 -2.64 -24.03 -5.95
C LEU A 470 -2.63 -25.03 -4.79
N VAL A 471 -2.60 -24.52 -3.55
CA VAL A 471 -2.43 -25.38 -2.36
C VAL A 471 -3.44 -25.05 -1.27
N HIS A 472 -4.11 -26.08 -0.76
CA HIS A 472 -4.86 -26.04 0.49
C HIS A 472 -4.34 -27.14 1.39
N ARG A 473 -3.65 -26.76 2.48
CA ARG A 473 -2.98 -27.69 3.38
C ARG A 473 -3.29 -27.43 4.85
N ASP A 474 -3.54 -28.47 5.64
CA ASP A 474 -3.69 -28.36 7.11
C ASP A 474 -4.76 -27.37 7.59
N ASN A 475 -5.83 -27.16 6.81
CA ASN A 475 -6.86 -26.18 7.17
C ASN A 475 -8.10 -26.80 7.80
N GLU A 476 -8.78 -26.04 8.66
CA GLU A 476 -10.14 -26.34 9.09
C GLU A 476 -11.14 -25.41 8.39
N PHE A 477 -12.04 -25.98 7.58
CA PHE A 477 -13.07 -25.25 6.86
C PHE A 477 -14.46 -25.48 7.46
N ARG A 478 -15.10 -24.40 7.89
CA ARG A 478 -16.53 -24.30 8.23
C ARG A 478 -17.16 -23.28 7.30
N THR A 479 -17.55 -23.73 6.11
CA THR A 479 -18.05 -22.91 5.00
C THR A 479 -18.97 -23.74 4.11
N ALA A 480 -19.73 -23.14 3.18
CA ALA A 480 -20.43 -23.93 2.15
C ALA A 480 -19.46 -24.40 1.05
N TYR A 481 -18.60 -23.50 0.58
CA TYR A 481 -17.59 -23.78 -0.44
C TYR A 481 -16.20 -23.28 -0.01
N VAL A 482 -15.14 -24.00 -0.36
CA VAL A 482 -13.77 -23.46 -0.24
C VAL A 482 -13.47 -22.56 -1.43
N VAL A 483 -13.72 -23.04 -2.65
CA VAL A 483 -13.55 -22.29 -3.90
C VAL A 483 -14.88 -22.26 -4.65
N TYR A 484 -15.43 -21.09 -4.90
CA TYR A 484 -16.65 -20.88 -5.66
C TYR A 484 -16.33 -20.13 -6.96
N VAL A 485 -16.62 -20.76 -8.10
CA VAL A 485 -16.39 -20.17 -9.42
C VAL A 485 -17.72 -19.94 -10.14
N VAL A 486 -17.99 -18.70 -10.50
CA VAL A 486 -19.29 -18.27 -11.05
C VAL A 486 -19.49 -18.81 -12.47
N SER A 487 -18.44 -18.83 -13.30
CA SER A 487 -18.52 -19.36 -14.66
C SER A 487 -18.44 -20.90 -14.66
N GLU A 488 -19.39 -21.56 -15.33
CA GLU A 488 -19.49 -23.02 -15.43
C GLU A 488 -18.21 -23.66 -16.01
N ASN A 489 -17.53 -22.96 -16.94
CA ASN A 489 -16.25 -23.36 -17.53
C ASN A 489 -15.08 -22.50 -17.02
N GLY A 490 -15.24 -21.91 -15.85
CA GLY A 490 -14.33 -20.89 -15.30
C GLY A 490 -13.05 -21.43 -14.67
N VAL A 491 -12.93 -22.74 -14.48
CA VAL A 491 -11.75 -23.36 -13.85
C VAL A 491 -10.85 -24.00 -14.91
N ALA A 492 -9.63 -23.48 -15.05
CA ALA A 492 -8.68 -23.97 -16.04
C ALA A 492 -7.28 -24.21 -15.44
N PHE A 493 -6.78 -25.43 -15.60
CA PHE A 493 -5.42 -25.81 -15.26
C PHE A 493 -4.68 -26.24 -16.53
N ARG A 494 -3.54 -25.60 -16.83
CA ARG A 494 -2.72 -25.88 -18.03
C ARG A 494 -1.25 -26.03 -17.68
N ASP A 495 -0.48 -26.52 -18.65
CA ASP A 495 0.99 -26.54 -18.63
C ASP A 495 1.58 -27.19 -17.36
N GLN A 496 1.05 -28.37 -17.00
CA GLN A 496 1.48 -29.12 -15.81
C GLN A 496 1.27 -28.38 -14.47
N SER A 497 0.30 -27.47 -14.42
CA SER A 497 -0.08 -26.82 -13.16
C SER A 497 -0.84 -27.77 -12.24
N VAL A 498 -0.62 -27.62 -10.93
CA VAL A 498 -1.04 -28.58 -9.91
C VAL A 498 -1.99 -27.94 -8.90
N TRP A 499 -2.97 -28.71 -8.44
CA TRP A 499 -3.76 -28.42 -7.26
C TRP A 499 -3.57 -29.49 -6.18
N SER A 500 -3.02 -29.09 -5.03
CA SER A 500 -2.86 -29.95 -3.87
C SER A 500 -3.90 -29.64 -2.80
N ILE A 501 -4.67 -30.66 -2.40
CA ILE A 501 -5.67 -30.61 -1.33
C ILE A 501 -5.26 -31.65 -0.30
N ILE A 502 -4.64 -31.22 0.79
CA ILE A 502 -3.89 -32.09 1.70
C ILE A 502 -4.23 -31.79 3.16
N ASP A 503 -4.51 -32.81 3.96
CA ASP A 503 -4.67 -32.70 5.42
C ASP A 503 -5.72 -31.66 5.88
N ASN A 504 -6.77 -31.42 5.07
CA ASN A 504 -7.82 -30.46 5.43
C ASN A 504 -8.99 -31.16 6.14
N SER A 505 -9.61 -30.45 7.09
CA SER A 505 -10.83 -30.87 7.77
C SER A 505 -12.02 -30.01 7.38
N PHE A 506 -13.01 -30.62 6.73
CA PHE A 506 -14.26 -30.01 6.32
C PHE A 506 -15.33 -30.29 7.39
N LYS A 507 -15.68 -29.26 8.17
CA LYS A 507 -16.63 -29.33 9.29
C LYS A 507 -17.95 -28.65 8.91
N TYR A 508 -18.96 -28.75 9.76
CA TYR A 508 -20.26 -28.10 9.53
C TYR A 508 -20.13 -26.58 9.42
N GLY A 509 -20.62 -26.02 8.31
CA GLY A 509 -20.76 -24.57 8.10
C GLY A 509 -22.08 -24.00 8.67
N SER A 510 -22.16 -22.68 8.74
CA SER A 510 -23.38 -21.97 9.19
C SER A 510 -24.46 -21.86 8.10
N TYR A 511 -24.05 -21.72 6.83
CA TYR A 511 -24.96 -21.64 5.67
C TYR A 511 -25.53 -23.00 5.27
N SER A 512 -24.68 -24.02 5.26
CA SER A 512 -25.02 -25.38 4.83
C SER A 512 -24.39 -26.38 5.79
N ALA A 513 -25.14 -27.44 6.09
CA ALA A 513 -24.58 -28.57 6.81
C ALA A 513 -23.45 -29.26 6.01
N LEU A 514 -23.49 -29.15 4.68
CA LEU A 514 -22.52 -29.71 3.72
C LEU A 514 -21.48 -28.65 3.34
N THR A 515 -20.20 -29.03 3.41
CA THR A 515 -19.05 -28.23 3.01
C THR A 515 -18.38 -28.91 1.84
N TYR A 516 -18.20 -28.18 0.75
CA TYR A 516 -17.59 -28.66 -0.48
C TYR A 516 -16.27 -27.95 -0.76
N MET A 517 -15.39 -28.60 -1.51
CA MET A 517 -14.20 -27.93 -2.04
C MET A 517 -14.61 -26.95 -3.13
N THR A 518 -15.49 -27.37 -4.05
CA THR A 518 -15.98 -26.53 -5.16
C THR A 518 -17.48 -26.57 -5.37
N ASN A 519 -18.03 -25.58 -6.07
CA ASN A 519 -19.34 -25.70 -6.71
C ASN A 519 -19.24 -26.53 -8.01
N ASP A 520 -20.36 -26.75 -8.70
CA ASP A 520 -20.35 -27.50 -9.96
C ASP A 520 -19.60 -26.72 -11.06
N TRP A 521 -18.60 -27.34 -11.66
CA TRP A 521 -17.86 -26.79 -12.81
C TRP A 521 -17.40 -27.90 -13.76
N SER A 522 -17.22 -27.55 -15.02
CA SER A 522 -16.65 -28.42 -16.04
C SER A 522 -15.32 -27.84 -16.55
N PRO A 523 -14.22 -28.62 -16.56
CA PRO A 523 -12.97 -28.14 -17.15
C PRO A 523 -13.18 -27.86 -18.65
N PRO A 524 -12.59 -26.77 -19.19
CA PRO A 524 -12.49 -26.55 -20.62
C PRO A 524 -11.87 -27.75 -21.36
N SER A 525 -12.19 -27.94 -22.65
CA SER A 525 -11.78 -29.12 -23.41
C SER A 525 -10.26 -29.31 -23.56
N ASP A 526 -9.49 -28.23 -23.40
CA ASP A 526 -8.02 -28.18 -23.40
C ASP A 526 -7.41 -28.26 -21.98
N SER A 527 -8.21 -28.12 -20.92
CA SER A 527 -7.78 -28.17 -19.52
C SER A 527 -7.54 -29.62 -19.08
N ARG A 528 -6.39 -29.87 -18.44
CA ARG A 528 -6.02 -31.19 -17.90
C ARG A 528 -5.49 -30.97 -16.48
N PRO A 529 -6.38 -30.76 -15.49
CA PRO A 529 -5.96 -30.47 -14.14
C PRO A 529 -5.23 -31.67 -13.52
N ILE A 530 -4.10 -31.40 -12.88
CA ILE A 530 -3.39 -32.36 -12.03
C ILE A 530 -3.80 -32.07 -10.59
N ILE A 531 -4.64 -32.92 -10.01
CA ILE A 531 -5.17 -32.72 -8.65
C ILE A 531 -4.73 -33.86 -7.76
N TYR A 532 -4.16 -33.52 -6.60
CA TYR A 532 -3.80 -34.46 -5.55
C TYR A 532 -4.70 -34.27 -4.33
N GLY A 533 -5.24 -35.38 -3.83
CA GLY A 533 -6.00 -35.43 -2.59
C GLY A 533 -5.32 -36.37 -1.60
N MET A 534 -5.03 -35.89 -0.38
CA MET A 534 -4.36 -36.71 0.64
C MET A 534 -4.87 -36.36 2.04
N CYS A 535 -5.22 -37.37 2.84
CA CYS A 535 -5.54 -37.21 4.27
C CYS A 535 -6.61 -36.14 4.60
N ASN A 536 -7.55 -35.88 3.68
CA ASN A 536 -8.64 -34.96 3.97
C ASN A 536 -9.76 -35.66 4.75
N GLU A 537 -10.39 -34.93 5.65
CA GLU A 537 -11.51 -35.41 6.46
C GLU A 537 -12.76 -34.57 6.21
N ILE A 538 -13.91 -35.23 6.02
CA ILE A 538 -15.22 -34.60 6.01
C ILE A 538 -16.02 -35.07 7.22
N ARG A 539 -16.38 -34.12 8.09
CA ARG A 539 -17.17 -34.37 9.32
C ARG A 539 -16.59 -35.47 10.23
N GLY A 540 -15.26 -35.57 10.27
CA GLY A 540 -14.55 -36.56 11.09
C GLY A 540 -14.42 -37.95 10.44
N SER A 541 -14.79 -38.09 9.18
CA SER A 541 -14.55 -39.29 8.36
C SER A 541 -13.54 -38.97 7.25
N PRO A 542 -12.60 -39.87 6.91
CA PRO A 542 -11.71 -39.69 5.77
C PRO A 542 -12.50 -39.55 4.46
N VAL A 543 -12.07 -38.64 3.59
CA VAL A 543 -12.63 -38.46 2.24
C VAL A 543 -12.16 -39.61 1.34
N THR A 544 -13.12 -40.33 0.76
CA THR A 544 -12.84 -41.47 -0.12
C THR A 544 -13.25 -41.22 -1.56
N ASN A 545 -14.20 -40.31 -1.79
CA ASN A 545 -14.67 -39.94 -3.11
C ASN A 545 -14.74 -38.42 -3.24
N TYR A 546 -13.67 -37.79 -3.74
CA TYR A 546 -13.58 -36.34 -3.91
C TYR A 546 -14.63 -35.77 -4.88
N GLY A 547 -15.12 -36.56 -5.83
CA GLY A 547 -16.16 -36.13 -6.76
C GLY A 547 -17.53 -36.01 -6.08
N GLU A 548 -17.91 -36.98 -5.26
CA GLU A 548 -19.21 -36.98 -4.58
C GLU A 548 -19.20 -36.18 -3.27
N GLU A 549 -18.12 -36.26 -2.49
CA GLU A 549 -18.06 -35.70 -1.13
C GLU A 549 -17.59 -34.24 -1.11
N LEU A 550 -16.71 -33.85 -2.04
CA LEU A 550 -16.12 -32.51 -2.11
C LEU A 550 -16.45 -31.75 -3.41
N ASN A 551 -17.22 -32.39 -4.29
CA ASN A 551 -17.71 -31.82 -5.55
C ASN A 551 -16.60 -31.37 -6.51
N ILE A 552 -15.51 -32.13 -6.59
CA ILE A 552 -14.42 -31.86 -7.52
C ILE A 552 -14.77 -32.48 -8.88
N GLY A 553 -15.13 -31.63 -9.85
CA GLY A 553 -15.56 -32.02 -11.21
C GLY A 553 -14.49 -32.63 -12.12
N ALA A 554 -13.30 -32.93 -11.59
CA ALA A 554 -12.17 -33.50 -12.32
C ALA A 554 -11.54 -34.68 -11.57
N PRO A 555 -10.86 -35.62 -12.27
CA PRO A 555 -10.22 -36.76 -11.62
C PRO A 555 -9.17 -36.32 -10.58
N VAL A 556 -9.26 -36.88 -9.37
CA VAL A 556 -8.31 -36.63 -8.28
C VAL A 556 -7.42 -37.86 -8.10
N THR A 557 -6.11 -37.64 -8.04
CA THR A 557 -5.14 -38.67 -7.63
C THR A 557 -5.15 -38.74 -6.11
N VAL A 558 -5.85 -39.74 -5.57
CA VAL A 558 -5.94 -39.98 -4.13
C VAL A 558 -4.68 -40.68 -3.64
N LEU A 559 -4.01 -40.09 -2.66
CA LEU A 559 -2.79 -40.60 -2.04
C LEU A 559 -3.10 -41.09 -0.62
N ASP A 560 -2.38 -42.11 -0.18
CA ASP A 560 -2.43 -42.58 1.21
C ASP A 560 -1.93 -41.49 2.17
N CYS A 561 -2.50 -41.42 3.37
CA CYS A 561 -2.06 -40.48 4.40
C CYS A 561 -0.56 -40.71 4.71
N GLY A 562 0.23 -39.63 4.71
CA GLY A 562 1.68 -39.70 4.88
C GLY A 562 2.46 -40.09 3.62
N ALA A 563 1.82 -40.15 2.46
CA ALA A 563 2.54 -40.22 1.18
C ALA A 563 3.29 -38.92 0.90
N CYS A 564 4.49 -39.04 0.33
CA CYS A 564 5.40 -37.90 0.16
C CYS A 564 5.75 -37.71 -1.31
N THR A 565 4.73 -37.76 -2.16
CA THR A 565 4.88 -37.51 -3.59
C THR A 565 5.30 -36.06 -3.80
N VAL A 566 6.50 -35.84 -4.37
CA VAL A 566 7.10 -34.50 -4.56
C VAL A 566 6.10 -33.53 -5.20
N ASP A 567 5.42 -33.94 -6.26
CA ASP A 567 4.47 -33.09 -6.99
C ASP A 567 3.24 -32.69 -6.17
N ALA A 568 2.92 -33.42 -5.10
CA ALA A 568 1.80 -33.12 -4.22
C ALA A 568 2.21 -32.23 -3.04
N VAL A 569 3.38 -32.50 -2.42
CA VAL A 569 3.79 -31.85 -1.16
C VAL A 569 4.81 -30.72 -1.35
N CYS A 570 5.53 -30.69 -2.46
CA CYS A 570 6.57 -29.70 -2.77
C CYS A 570 6.24 -28.92 -4.05
N PHE A 571 6.81 -27.72 -4.19
CA PHE A 571 6.82 -27.03 -5.46
C PHE A 571 7.86 -27.68 -6.39
N ALA A 572 7.38 -28.53 -7.30
CA ALA A 572 8.22 -29.41 -8.12
C ALA A 572 9.33 -28.67 -8.88
N ALA A 573 9.01 -27.52 -9.50
CA ALA A 573 9.96 -26.73 -10.30
C ALA A 573 11.19 -26.23 -9.51
N ARG A 574 11.11 -26.20 -8.18
CA ARG A 574 12.18 -25.76 -7.28
C ARG A 574 12.62 -26.84 -6.30
N THR A 575 12.22 -28.08 -6.52
CA THR A 575 12.60 -29.22 -5.68
C THR A 575 13.63 -30.08 -6.39
N SER A 576 14.73 -30.40 -5.71
CA SER A 576 15.82 -31.22 -6.25
C SER A 576 15.67 -32.71 -5.91
N SER A 577 15.16 -33.00 -4.72
CA SER A 577 14.94 -34.34 -4.19
C SER A 577 14.01 -34.26 -2.98
N ILE A 578 13.64 -35.42 -2.43
CA ILE A 578 12.93 -35.52 -1.15
C ILE A 578 13.76 -36.35 -0.18
N SER A 579 13.81 -35.94 1.08
CA SER A 579 14.55 -36.63 2.14
C SER A 579 13.64 -36.78 3.36
N GLY A 580 13.26 -38.02 3.71
CA GLY A 580 12.40 -38.24 4.87
C GLY A 580 11.06 -37.49 4.80
N CYS A 581 10.50 -37.33 3.60
CA CYS A 581 9.30 -36.53 3.29
C CYS A 581 9.44 -35.01 3.32
N GLU A 582 10.64 -34.51 3.59
CA GLU A 582 10.94 -33.08 3.49
C GLU A 582 11.48 -32.75 2.10
N CYS A 583 11.02 -31.61 1.56
CA CYS A 583 11.45 -31.14 0.25
C CYS A 583 12.87 -30.58 0.33
N VAL A 584 13.77 -31.10 -0.51
CA VAL A 584 15.13 -30.55 -0.62
C VAL A 584 15.18 -29.58 -1.79
N CYS A 585 15.29 -28.30 -1.51
CA CYS A 585 15.16 -27.25 -2.52
C CYS A 585 16.35 -27.16 -3.47
N ALA A 586 16.05 -26.96 -4.74
CA ALA A 586 17.00 -26.51 -5.76
C ALA A 586 17.28 -25.00 -5.60
N ALA A 587 18.25 -24.49 -6.36
CA ALA A 587 18.57 -23.07 -6.34
C ALA A 587 17.34 -22.18 -6.63
N GLY A 588 17.10 -21.20 -5.75
CA GLY A 588 15.95 -20.30 -5.83
C GLY A 588 14.63 -20.88 -5.33
N GLY A 589 14.64 -22.05 -4.68
CA GLY A 589 13.52 -22.55 -3.86
C GLY A 589 13.68 -22.14 -2.40
N TYR A 590 12.59 -21.78 -1.73
CA TYR A 590 12.58 -21.25 -0.36
C TYR A 590 11.57 -21.97 0.55
N GLY A 591 11.95 -22.16 1.81
CA GLY A 591 11.12 -22.80 2.84
C GLY A 591 10.87 -24.29 2.60
N ASP A 592 10.03 -24.88 3.46
CA ASP A 592 9.82 -26.34 3.54
C ASP A 592 9.16 -26.93 2.28
N ALA A 593 8.43 -26.10 1.53
CA ALA A 593 7.77 -26.49 0.28
C ALA A 593 8.52 -26.03 -0.98
N CYS A 594 9.73 -25.47 -0.83
CA CYS A 594 10.56 -24.97 -1.94
C CYS A 594 9.87 -23.93 -2.84
N LEU A 595 9.18 -22.98 -2.25
CA LEU A 595 8.43 -21.92 -2.95
C LEU A 595 9.34 -21.07 -3.87
N PRO A 596 8.82 -20.48 -4.96
CA PRO A 596 9.62 -19.76 -5.96
C PRO A 596 10.09 -18.36 -5.52
N ALA A 597 9.56 -17.84 -4.41
CA ALA A 597 9.95 -16.55 -3.83
C ALA A 597 10.19 -16.69 -2.33
N ALA A 598 11.13 -15.90 -1.82
CA ALA A 598 11.54 -15.94 -0.42
C ALA A 598 10.41 -15.44 0.49
N VAL A 599 9.73 -16.39 1.14
CA VAL A 599 8.89 -16.12 2.30
C VAL A 599 9.81 -15.68 3.44
N PRO A 600 9.45 -14.66 4.25
CA PRO A 600 10.31 -14.21 5.33
C PRO A 600 10.62 -15.33 6.34
N ASP A 601 11.89 -15.68 6.51
CA ASP A 601 12.35 -16.53 7.61
C ASP A 601 12.18 -15.78 8.95
N GLY A 602 11.63 -16.43 9.97
CA GLY A 602 11.69 -15.90 11.33
C GLY A 602 10.58 -14.91 11.72
N LEU A 603 9.37 -15.07 11.21
CA LEU A 603 8.20 -14.72 12.00
C LEU A 603 8.16 -15.73 13.15
N GLY A 604 8.83 -15.40 14.27
CA GLY A 604 9.08 -16.33 15.38
C GLY A 604 7.82 -17.05 15.85
N PRO A 605 7.98 -18.13 16.66
CA PRO A 605 6.82 -18.84 17.21
C PRO A 605 5.88 -17.83 17.86
N LEU A 606 4.57 -18.16 17.89
CA LEU A 606 3.54 -17.49 18.67
C LEU A 606 4.20 -16.71 19.82
N PRO A 607 3.93 -15.41 20.00
CA PRO A 607 3.96 -14.95 21.37
C PRO A 607 3.00 -15.91 22.08
N LEU A 608 3.54 -16.85 22.86
CA LEU A 608 2.83 -17.35 24.03
C LEU A 608 2.20 -16.09 24.59
N PRO A 609 0.86 -16.01 24.74
CA PRO A 609 0.23 -14.80 25.25
C PRO A 609 1.04 -14.43 26.46
N ASP A 610 1.81 -13.35 26.37
CA ASP A 610 2.90 -13.14 27.29
C ASP A 610 2.21 -13.24 28.65
N ALA A 611 2.65 -14.17 29.50
CA ALA A 611 2.05 -14.33 30.82
C ALA A 611 2.23 -13.04 31.66
N LYS A 612 2.79 -11.98 31.03
CA LYS A 612 3.01 -10.61 31.47
C LYS A 612 2.62 -9.52 30.45
N GLU A 613 1.75 -9.73 29.45
CA GLU A 613 0.93 -8.59 28.95
C GLU A 613 -0.19 -8.34 29.98
N THR A 614 0.22 -7.89 31.16
CA THR A 614 -0.65 -7.37 32.22
C THR A 614 -1.03 -5.90 31.98
N GLU A 615 -0.41 -5.24 31.00
CA GLU A 615 -0.71 -3.85 30.65
C GLU A 615 -1.79 -3.78 29.59
N VAL A 616 -2.99 -3.37 30.02
CA VAL A 616 -4.01 -2.84 29.13
C VAL A 616 -3.45 -1.56 28.51
N ARG A 617 -3.10 -1.58 27.21
CA ARG A 617 -2.58 -0.40 26.52
C ARG A 617 -3.66 0.68 26.47
N CYS A 618 -3.33 1.86 26.95
CA CYS A 618 -4.26 2.97 27.05
C CYS A 618 -4.34 3.75 25.74
N VAL A 619 -5.56 4.05 25.31
CA VAL A 619 -5.86 5.02 24.26
C VAL A 619 -5.70 6.41 24.87
N HIS A 620 -4.75 7.21 24.39
CA HIS A 620 -4.50 8.54 24.91
C HIS A 620 -5.08 9.64 24.00
N GLY A 621 -5.85 10.56 24.57
CA GLY A 621 -6.27 11.79 23.88
C GLY A 621 -7.38 11.60 22.84
N GLY A 622 -7.93 12.73 22.38
CA GLY A 622 -8.79 12.79 21.18
C GLY A 622 -10.29 12.63 21.47
N SER A 623 -11.09 12.49 20.42
CA SER A 623 -12.53 12.28 20.53
C SER A 623 -13.00 11.01 19.83
N ILE A 624 -13.82 10.22 20.51
CA ILE A 624 -14.29 8.91 20.05
C ILE A 624 -15.82 8.87 20.08
N SER A 625 -16.47 8.49 18.99
CA SER A 625 -17.94 8.43 18.93
C SER A 625 -18.52 7.05 19.25
N SER A 626 -17.70 6.01 19.32
CA SER A 626 -18.14 4.65 19.65
C SER A 626 -16.97 3.79 20.14
N VAL A 627 -17.27 2.92 21.10
CA VAL A 627 -16.46 1.75 21.49
C VAL A 627 -17.40 0.58 21.27
N TYR A 628 -16.98 -0.48 20.59
CA TYR A 628 -17.84 -1.66 20.47
C TYR A 628 -17.17 -2.91 21.01
N ASP A 629 -17.99 -3.92 21.25
CA ASP A 629 -17.69 -5.24 21.83
C ASP A 629 -16.26 -5.67 21.54
N THR A 630 -15.49 -5.96 22.59
CA THR A 630 -14.09 -6.31 22.42
C THR A 630 -13.95 -7.77 22.01
N ASP A 631 -12.95 -8.03 21.17
CA ASP A 631 -12.72 -9.32 20.53
C ASP A 631 -12.53 -10.48 21.52
N PRO A 632 -12.76 -11.73 21.08
CA PRO A 632 -12.28 -12.91 21.79
C PRO A 632 -10.77 -12.80 22.06
N GLY A 633 -10.37 -12.74 23.34
CA GLY A 633 -8.97 -12.68 23.77
C GLY A 633 -8.48 -11.33 24.33
N VAL A 634 -9.26 -10.25 24.22
CA VAL A 634 -8.92 -8.94 24.83
C VAL A 634 -9.17 -8.98 26.35
N ARG A 635 -8.13 -8.71 27.15
CA ARG A 635 -8.21 -8.73 28.64
C ARG A 635 -8.66 -7.41 29.28
N GLY A 636 -8.73 -6.32 28.50
CA GLY A 636 -9.17 -5.03 29.02
C GLY A 636 -9.17 -3.89 28.00
N LEU A 637 -9.81 -2.79 28.38
CA LEU A 637 -9.86 -1.51 27.67
C LEU A 637 -9.22 -0.44 28.56
N CYS A 638 -8.36 0.43 28.02
CA CYS A 638 -7.88 1.59 28.78
C CYS A 638 -7.99 2.85 27.91
N PHE A 639 -8.52 3.94 28.49
CA PHE A 639 -8.63 5.25 27.85
C PHE A 639 -8.11 6.33 28.82
N VAL A 640 -7.34 7.26 28.31
CA VAL A 640 -6.68 8.34 29.05
C VAL A 640 -6.89 9.66 28.30
N ASN A 641 -7.55 10.66 28.91
CA ASN A 641 -7.76 12.00 28.32
C ASN A 641 -8.58 11.99 27.00
N VAL A 642 -9.56 11.09 26.90
CA VAL A 642 -10.41 10.90 25.69
C VAL A 642 -11.78 11.55 25.89
N THR A 643 -12.27 12.26 24.87
CA THR A 643 -13.61 12.87 24.82
C THR A 643 -14.57 12.04 23.98
N PHE A 644 -15.46 11.28 24.63
CA PHE A 644 -16.46 10.50 23.92
C PHE A 644 -17.61 11.39 23.43
N THR A 645 -17.86 11.41 22.12
CA THR A 645 -18.88 12.26 21.47
C THR A 645 -20.25 11.61 21.34
N ALA A 646 -20.38 10.33 21.69
CA ALA A 646 -21.67 9.65 21.83
C ALA A 646 -21.66 8.69 23.02
N ALA A 647 -22.84 8.18 23.37
CA ALA A 647 -22.98 7.17 24.42
C ALA A 647 -22.29 5.86 24.00
N ILE A 648 -21.51 5.29 24.92
CA ILE A 648 -20.85 4.01 24.75
C ILE A 648 -21.81 2.89 25.16
N ASP A 649 -22.00 1.89 24.32
CA ASP A 649 -22.74 0.66 24.63
C ASP A 649 -21.80 -0.54 24.44
N LEU A 650 -21.56 -1.30 25.51
CA LEU A 650 -20.72 -2.50 25.51
C LEU A 650 -21.61 -3.73 25.76
N ASP A 651 -21.74 -4.58 24.75
CA ASP A 651 -22.46 -5.85 24.84
C ASP A 651 -21.48 -7.02 25.02
N LEU A 652 -21.51 -7.62 26.20
CA LEU A 652 -20.62 -8.70 26.60
C LEU A 652 -21.13 -10.09 26.15
N SER A 653 -22.26 -10.16 25.43
CA SER A 653 -22.82 -11.43 24.95
C SER A 653 -22.02 -12.10 23.80
N HIS A 654 -21.22 -11.32 23.06
CA HIS A 654 -20.35 -11.80 21.99
C HIS A 654 -18.96 -12.24 22.46
N PHE A 655 -18.67 -12.20 23.76
CA PHE A 655 -17.38 -12.57 24.33
C PHE A 655 -17.27 -14.08 24.54
N ASP A 656 -16.44 -14.76 23.74
CA ASP A 656 -16.08 -16.15 23.99
C ASP A 656 -14.87 -16.22 24.93
N ALA A 657 -15.10 -16.18 26.24
CA ALA A 657 -14.04 -16.23 27.26
C ALA A 657 -14.42 -17.19 28.40
N PRO A 658 -14.00 -18.47 28.35
CA PRO A 658 -14.41 -19.46 29.33
C PRO A 658 -13.99 -19.16 30.78
N GLN A 659 -12.96 -18.32 31.04
CA GLN A 659 -12.42 -18.10 32.40
C GLN A 659 -11.72 -16.75 32.73
N GLN A 660 -11.92 -15.62 32.01
CA GLN A 660 -11.16 -14.38 32.32
C GLN A 660 -12.02 -13.13 32.61
N THR A 661 -11.48 -12.26 33.48
CA THR A 661 -12.08 -10.99 33.91
C THR A 661 -11.69 -9.87 32.94
N LEU A 662 -12.63 -9.04 32.49
CA LEU A 662 -12.39 -7.89 31.61
C LEU A 662 -12.04 -6.63 32.44
N ASN A 663 -10.85 -6.05 32.26
CA ASN A 663 -10.42 -4.83 32.95
C ASN A 663 -10.68 -3.55 32.13
N ILE A 664 -11.60 -2.68 32.54
CA ILE A 664 -11.86 -1.42 31.85
C ILE A 664 -11.29 -0.26 32.68
N THR A 665 -10.44 0.58 32.09
CA THR A 665 -9.82 1.75 32.74
C THR A 665 -10.21 3.04 31.99
N LEU A 666 -10.78 4.01 32.71
CA LEU A 666 -11.10 5.34 32.19
C LEU A 666 -10.40 6.40 33.05
N LEU A 667 -9.39 7.07 32.50
CA LEU A 667 -8.61 8.11 33.18
C LEU A 667 -8.81 9.45 32.48
N GLN A 668 -9.26 10.50 33.17
CA GLN A 668 -9.41 11.84 32.56
C GLN A 668 -10.31 11.90 31.32
N CYS A 669 -11.25 10.97 31.16
CA CYS A 669 -12.15 10.94 30.00
C CYS A 669 -13.39 11.83 30.20
N VAL A 670 -13.97 12.32 29.09
CA VAL A 670 -15.27 12.99 29.05
C VAL A 670 -16.28 12.04 28.38
N LEU A 671 -17.41 11.72 29.02
CA LEU A 671 -18.43 10.79 28.51
C LEU A 671 -19.77 11.47 28.22
N VAL A 672 -20.44 11.04 27.14
CA VAL A 672 -21.87 11.32 26.87
C VAL A 672 -22.79 10.21 27.40
N GLY A 673 -22.25 9.05 27.78
CA GLY A 673 -23.00 7.94 28.38
C GLY A 673 -22.21 6.64 28.34
N LEU A 674 -22.48 5.71 29.25
CA LEU A 674 -21.87 4.37 29.26
C LEU A 674 -22.91 3.34 29.70
N SER A 675 -23.15 2.35 28.84
CA SER A 675 -23.97 1.18 29.09
C SER A 675 -23.13 -0.07 28.98
N ILE A 676 -23.23 -0.97 29.96
CA ILE A 676 -22.59 -2.29 29.93
C ILE A 676 -23.66 -3.35 30.13
N LYS A 677 -23.82 -4.26 29.15
CA LYS A 677 -24.82 -5.31 29.11
C LYS A 677 -24.17 -6.67 28.90
N GLY A 678 -24.69 -7.74 29.51
CA GLY A 678 -24.29 -9.12 29.17
C GLY A 678 -24.50 -10.16 30.27
N SER A 679 -24.16 -11.42 29.98
CA SER A 679 -24.36 -12.59 30.85
C SER A 679 -23.11 -13.49 30.87
N GLY A 680 -22.68 -13.95 32.05
CA GLY A 680 -21.63 -14.98 32.18
C GLY A 680 -20.16 -14.52 32.29
N ALA A 681 -19.86 -13.22 32.12
CA ALA A 681 -18.51 -12.65 32.24
C ALA A 681 -18.27 -11.89 33.57
N ARG A 682 -17.02 -11.88 34.08
CA ARG A 682 -16.60 -11.00 35.21
C ARG A 682 -15.99 -9.71 34.66
N VAL A 683 -16.44 -8.54 35.11
CA VAL A 683 -15.92 -7.23 34.69
C VAL A 683 -15.33 -6.49 35.88
N HIS A 684 -14.14 -5.92 35.72
CA HIS A 684 -13.50 -5.01 36.67
C HIS A 684 -13.34 -3.64 36.02
N LEU A 685 -14.04 -2.64 36.55
CA LEU A 685 -14.06 -1.27 36.01
C LEU A 685 -13.32 -0.34 36.97
N ASN A 686 -12.26 0.30 36.50
CA ASN A 686 -11.48 1.33 37.19
C ASN A 686 -11.70 2.69 36.52
N VAL A 687 -12.24 3.66 37.26
CA VAL A 687 -12.54 4.99 36.74
C VAL A 687 -11.86 6.05 37.60
N THR A 688 -11.06 6.91 36.99
CA THR A 688 -10.32 7.96 37.69
C THR A 688 -10.45 9.29 36.94
N SER A 689 -10.93 10.34 37.61
CA SER A 689 -11.07 11.70 37.03
C SER A 689 -11.95 11.78 35.77
N LEU A 690 -13.14 11.18 35.80
CA LEU A 690 -14.07 11.17 34.67
C LEU A 690 -15.07 12.33 34.73
N MET A 691 -15.32 13.01 33.60
CA MET A 691 -16.41 14.00 33.45
C MET A 691 -17.55 13.39 32.63
N LEU A 692 -18.80 13.55 33.08
CA LEU A 692 -19.99 13.30 32.26
C LEU A 692 -20.49 14.62 31.70
N ASP A 693 -20.58 14.74 30.38
CA ASP A 693 -21.03 15.94 29.68
C ASP A 693 -22.58 16.01 29.63
N SER A 694 -23.23 14.86 29.40
CA SER A 694 -24.68 14.62 29.55
C SER A 694 -24.95 13.10 29.61
N GLY A 695 -26.14 12.62 30.02
CA GLY A 695 -26.51 11.18 30.00
C GLY A 695 -26.50 10.44 31.35
N GLU A 696 -26.74 9.12 31.31
CA GLU A 696 -26.76 8.22 32.48
C GLU A 696 -25.68 7.12 32.38
N LEU A 697 -25.22 6.62 33.53
CA LEU A 697 -24.38 5.43 33.64
C LEU A 697 -25.28 4.23 33.96
N GLU A 698 -25.45 3.30 33.03
CA GLU A 698 -26.36 2.16 33.18
C GLU A 698 -25.60 0.82 33.18
N PHE A 699 -25.77 0.03 34.25
CA PHE A 699 -25.19 -1.31 34.36
C PHE A 699 -26.32 -2.35 34.40
N ARG A 700 -26.45 -3.17 33.35
CA ARG A 700 -27.39 -4.31 33.33
C ARG A 700 -26.63 -5.61 33.15
N VAL A 701 -26.30 -6.23 34.29
CA VAL A 701 -25.67 -7.55 34.32
C VAL A 701 -26.74 -8.56 34.73
N ILE A 702 -27.06 -9.51 33.85
CA ILE A 702 -27.90 -10.66 34.23
C ILE A 702 -26.97 -11.69 34.85
N LEU A 703 -26.94 -11.73 36.18
CA LEU A 703 -26.26 -12.79 36.95
C LEU A 703 -27.11 -14.07 36.86
N VAL A 704 -26.54 -15.13 36.28
CA VAL A 704 -27.01 -16.51 36.46
C VAL A 704 -26.07 -17.18 37.46
#